data_AF-A0A820WLK9-F1
#
_entry.id   AF-A0A820WLK9-F1
#
_cell.length_a   1.000
_cell.length_b   1.000
_cell.length_c   1.000
_cell.angle_alpha   90.00
_cell.angle_beta   90.00
_cell.angle_gamma   90.00
#
_symmetry.space_group_name_H-M   'P 1'
#
loop_
_entity.id
_entity.type
_entity.pdbx_description
1 polymer ?
#
loop_
_entity_poly.entity_id
_entity_poly.type
_entity_poly.pdbx_seq_one_letter_code
_entity_poly.pdbx_strand_id
1 'polypeptide(L)'
;MRSKNYFVIFVISSINLIQCQITNQYDKILSNQPDYIDAKYIPSVLHNDNIYLTIQYKCSSLTPRRISLSIVIERTLYRTNLAIFRRYWFCRKSPNVQLRYVRVQLHRSIAYRSDPDLNLESWPIEQGQLTLIMYKNNQDKQNEMLKKIQYNVRFLPVHKRPSMRSFRWHPLINKIRDSICPVEPEVIRIIEYPLVLTGRTYGKHFVLPTYHDYGIRLEQKIRLTRPRFSIIFWLYIDEYYASGSLAIHSAILQYVTFNNTYLTPGIFLNREGKITVTMFGNLYDHRGTGARTVESIVKKDWCRVAFIVDEYKWNVYINCLQTWDKPTIAAHDSPIYYYFDDQLGTFIVGGNDLTPSFRGFISQLDIYRRIALTYEQLPKKLGHSFMPYLPSIIQNSSECKRHLNSFTQSREQADLFNKRIQQKFTCDAQPFLLKKPNRQCLLVRAWKNNLSLPAASFTDTRYRIYRALRRRKVQSMLDVANKLYDLTMEILASDDFDSFCNLIISWSEQAICYGHPSAPSLLATFHRFGLCGLESNSTRALELLFTGALLNDRISLLALGHRHFYGLDGVPLDYDIAYVYYQQMAETSRQELYYPKAGEASMEYILLTDEKLIGELTFDKSDSFYWLRQQARRGVASAQQHLGSLMYTGRNGLTRNIQAAVEYFRLGAAQHDASSHFGYGLALLKGHGTKKNVAEAIQHIEKAVEHGYLGAKVALGYHAYEIERNYTKAAQYWKECFDQTHDAHCAHNLGVMWTAGHYPPNYVVDHVQAWQYYSFAAQRGQVDSKIVVAYYNARGGHPVIIRNPPLAAIWSCNVAEESSSVGSVVRRALEGYRDRRWYSSFVFYLQAALAGIELGYFNAGFLCNELKELRYRKSNDCIEELLNRYLLVHRQNVNVDSYALLNVAEYYQWKKRNFTKAIELYVQLYRNGDAQGLYHLAQIEETNPNNTIPWHVWVQVGVRFDEKTIANRYRRLQFVYQHCRQLKTEKSDESYVPCTLAYLRISMLILLTESSKLILTIILMILSIFLFIFRT
;
A
#
# COMPACT_ATOMS: atom_id res chain seq x y z
N MET A 1 54.95 -2.70 -53.20
CA MET A 1 55.91 -3.05 -52.13
C MET A 1 55.10 -3.20 -50.84
N ARG A 2 55.15 -4.33 -50.10
CA ARG A 2 56.03 -4.60 -48.95
C ARG A 2 56.07 -3.45 -47.91
N SER A 3 55.93 -3.65 -46.59
CA SER A 3 55.60 -4.83 -45.77
C SER A 3 55.63 -4.52 -44.26
N LYS A 4 54.82 -5.22 -43.41
CA LYS A 4 55.06 -5.53 -41.97
C LYS A 4 55.05 -4.33 -40.98
N ASN A 5 54.74 -4.42 -39.67
CA ASN A 5 54.26 -5.42 -38.67
C ASN A 5 53.36 -4.65 -37.65
N TYR A 6 52.56 -5.18 -36.70
CA TYR A 6 52.57 -6.39 -35.85
C TYR A 6 51.13 -6.94 -35.70
N PHE A 7 50.85 -8.25 -35.82
CA PHE A 7 50.87 -9.30 -34.77
C PHE A 7 49.96 -9.01 -33.57
N VAL A 8 48.88 -9.75 -33.33
CA VAL A 8 48.78 -11.10 -32.72
C VAL A 8 47.35 -11.64 -32.97
N ILE A 9 46.99 -12.93 -33.20
CA ILE A 9 47.69 -14.22 -33.41
C ILE A 9 46.77 -15.13 -34.29
N PHE A 10 47.27 -16.24 -34.84
CA PHE A 10 46.46 -17.30 -35.48
C PHE A 10 47.00 -18.69 -35.10
N VAL A 11 46.20 -19.58 -34.49
CA VAL A 11 46.50 -21.03 -34.37
C VAL A 11 45.19 -21.83 -34.44
N ILE A 12 45.21 -22.90 -35.24
CA ILE A 12 44.17 -23.92 -35.32
C ILE A 12 44.47 -25.01 -34.29
N SER A 13 43.55 -25.30 -33.35
CA SER A 13 43.48 -26.62 -32.71
C SER A 13 42.17 -26.85 -31.94
N SER A 14 41.45 -27.89 -32.37
CA SER A 14 40.68 -28.83 -31.56
C SER A 14 40.33 -28.47 -30.11
N ILE A 15 39.05 -28.17 -29.86
CA ILE A 15 38.34 -28.74 -28.70
C ILE A 15 37.20 -29.60 -29.23
N ASN A 16 37.52 -30.86 -29.45
CA ASN A 16 36.91 -31.95 -28.70
C ASN A 16 35.51 -31.66 -28.14
N LEU A 17 34.50 -31.78 -29.01
CA LEU A 17 33.33 -32.53 -28.60
C LEU A 17 33.78 -33.96 -28.32
N ILE A 18 34.23 -34.20 -27.09
CA ILE A 18 34.08 -35.51 -26.47
C ILE A 18 32.58 -35.74 -26.42
N GLN A 19 32.04 -36.31 -27.50
CA GLN A 19 31.03 -37.32 -27.32
C GLN A 19 31.68 -38.33 -26.38
N CYS A 20 31.28 -38.31 -25.11
CA CYS A 20 31.29 -39.54 -24.36
C CYS A 20 30.56 -40.54 -25.24
N GLN A 21 31.29 -41.52 -25.76
CA GLN A 21 30.71 -42.81 -26.03
C GLN A 21 30.22 -43.36 -24.69
N ILE A 22 29.04 -42.90 -24.27
CA ILE A 22 28.06 -43.83 -23.77
C ILE A 22 27.62 -44.63 -25.01
N THR A 23 28.49 -45.56 -25.39
CA THR A 23 28.09 -46.82 -26.01
C THR A 23 27.16 -47.47 -25.03
N ASN A 24 25.89 -47.04 -25.06
CA ASN A 24 24.82 -47.68 -24.34
C ASN A 24 24.88 -49.15 -24.77
N GLN A 25 25.17 -50.06 -23.84
CA GLN A 25 25.31 -51.49 -24.15
C GLN A 25 24.02 -52.06 -24.81
N TYR A 26 22.91 -51.34 -24.68
CA TYR A 26 21.66 -51.51 -25.44
C TYR A 26 21.80 -51.49 -26.98
N ASP A 27 22.71 -50.72 -27.59
CA ASP A 27 22.85 -50.65 -29.07
C ASP A 27 23.38 -51.98 -29.66
N LYS A 28 24.07 -52.81 -28.86
CA LYS A 28 24.46 -54.20 -29.24
C LYS A 28 23.40 -55.26 -28.92
N ILE A 29 22.45 -54.97 -28.04
CA ILE A 29 21.38 -55.91 -27.65
C ILE A 29 20.21 -55.86 -28.66
N LEU A 30 19.95 -54.70 -29.26
CA LEU A 30 18.85 -54.52 -30.22
C LEU A 30 19.15 -54.98 -31.66
N SER A 31 20.42 -55.15 -32.04
CA SER A 31 20.83 -55.50 -33.42
C SER A 31 20.53 -56.95 -33.85
N ASN A 32 20.22 -57.83 -32.88
CA ASN A 32 19.84 -59.23 -33.10
C ASN A 32 18.35 -59.43 -33.37
N GLN A 33 17.51 -58.39 -33.25
CA GLN A 33 16.11 -58.52 -33.68
C GLN A 33 16.04 -58.68 -35.22
N PRO A 34 15.24 -59.63 -35.74
CA PRO A 34 15.14 -59.85 -37.18
C PRO A 34 14.65 -58.60 -37.92
N ASP A 35 13.79 -57.80 -37.27
CA ASP A 35 13.21 -56.60 -37.85
C ASP A 35 13.23 -55.42 -36.87
N TYR A 36 13.88 -54.34 -37.29
CA TYR A 36 14.20 -53.20 -36.45
C TYR A 36 13.87 -51.90 -37.20
N ILE A 37 13.29 -50.94 -36.48
CA ILE A 37 13.10 -49.54 -36.87
C ILE A 37 13.36 -48.70 -35.63
N ASP A 38 13.97 -47.53 -35.79
CA ASP A 38 14.24 -46.56 -34.73
C ASP A 38 14.64 -45.20 -35.36
N ALA A 39 14.70 -44.13 -34.57
CA ALA A 39 15.10 -42.79 -35.00
C ALA A 39 16.25 -42.28 -34.14
N LYS A 40 17.46 -42.20 -34.73
CA LYS A 40 18.70 -42.03 -33.96
C LYS A 40 18.93 -40.61 -33.44
N TYR A 41 18.32 -39.60 -34.09
CA TYR A 41 18.40 -38.20 -33.71
C TYR A 41 17.09 -37.48 -34.08
N ILE A 42 16.22 -37.26 -33.10
CA ILE A 42 15.01 -36.44 -33.25
C ILE A 42 15.27 -35.07 -32.61
N PRO A 43 15.14 -33.95 -33.34
CA PRO A 43 15.21 -32.63 -32.74
C PRO A 43 14.10 -32.43 -31.70
N SER A 44 14.45 -31.88 -30.53
CA SER A 44 13.48 -31.57 -29.47
C SER A 44 12.43 -30.54 -29.91
N VAL A 45 12.77 -29.67 -30.88
CA VAL A 45 11.85 -28.71 -31.52
C VAL A 45 12.01 -28.72 -33.05
N LEU A 46 10.90 -29.00 -33.73
CA LEU A 46 10.73 -28.91 -35.18
C LEU A 46 10.36 -27.47 -35.57
N HIS A 47 11.27 -26.76 -36.24
CA HIS A 47 11.21 -25.30 -36.37
C HIS A 47 11.13 -24.73 -37.80
N ASN A 48 11.55 -25.47 -38.83
CA ASN A 48 11.65 -24.99 -40.23
C ASN A 48 11.15 -26.04 -41.25
N ASP A 49 10.87 -25.63 -42.49
CA ASP A 49 10.43 -26.49 -43.61
C ASP A 49 11.46 -27.55 -44.10
N ASN A 50 12.68 -27.56 -43.55
CA ASN A 50 13.80 -28.39 -44.01
C ASN A 50 14.44 -29.21 -42.87
N ILE A 51 13.62 -29.94 -42.11
CA ILE A 51 14.14 -30.82 -41.04
C ILE A 51 14.54 -32.16 -41.63
N TYR A 52 15.73 -32.65 -41.29
CA TYR A 52 16.20 -33.97 -41.67
C TYR A 52 16.13 -34.92 -40.47
N LEU A 53 15.36 -36.00 -40.61
CA LEU A 53 15.27 -37.08 -39.62
C LEU A 53 16.12 -38.27 -40.06
N THR A 54 16.93 -38.79 -39.14
CA THR A 54 17.77 -39.98 -39.38
C THR A 54 17.08 -41.23 -38.86
N ILE A 55 16.49 -42.01 -39.76
CA ILE A 55 15.79 -43.26 -39.43
C ILE A 55 16.75 -44.44 -39.65
N GLN A 56 16.90 -45.29 -38.64
CA GLN A 56 17.67 -46.53 -38.73
C GLN A 56 16.74 -47.74 -38.80
N TYR A 57 17.01 -48.71 -39.68
CA TYR A 57 16.17 -49.90 -39.82
C TYR A 57 16.92 -51.11 -40.38
N LYS A 58 16.40 -52.31 -40.09
CA LYS A 58 16.91 -53.60 -40.59
C LYS A 58 15.71 -54.53 -40.84
N CYS A 59 15.77 -55.33 -41.89
CA CYS A 59 14.71 -56.28 -42.24
C CYS A 59 15.29 -57.65 -42.57
N SER A 60 14.66 -58.70 -42.02
CA SER A 60 15.09 -60.11 -42.13
C SER A 60 14.56 -60.83 -43.37
N SER A 61 13.36 -60.46 -43.83
CA SER A 61 12.63 -61.19 -44.89
C SER A 61 13.05 -60.76 -46.29
N LEU A 62 12.99 -61.70 -47.23
CA LEU A 62 13.09 -61.47 -48.67
C LEU A 62 11.88 -60.69 -49.22
N THR A 63 10.71 -60.79 -48.58
CA THR A 63 9.52 -60.01 -48.96
C THR A 63 9.70 -58.53 -48.61
N PRO A 64 9.42 -57.59 -49.54
CA PRO A 64 9.64 -56.17 -49.31
C PRO A 64 8.71 -55.64 -48.21
N ARG A 65 9.29 -55.11 -47.13
CA ARG A 65 8.53 -54.56 -45.99
C ARG A 65 8.32 -53.07 -46.17
N ARG A 66 7.13 -52.55 -45.86
CA ARG A 66 6.83 -51.12 -46.00
C ARG A 66 7.08 -50.41 -44.68
N ILE A 67 8.05 -49.51 -44.63
CA ILE A 67 8.26 -48.61 -43.50
C ILE A 67 7.50 -47.31 -43.79
N SER A 68 6.66 -46.89 -42.86
CA SER A 68 5.88 -45.65 -42.89
C SER A 68 6.31 -44.74 -41.75
N LEU A 69 6.74 -43.54 -42.10
CA LEU A 69 6.94 -42.42 -41.18
C LEU A 69 5.74 -41.48 -41.31
N SER A 70 5.15 -41.11 -40.18
CA SER A 70 4.09 -40.09 -40.13
C SER A 70 4.28 -39.17 -38.94
N ILE A 71 3.94 -37.89 -39.10
CA ILE A 71 3.80 -36.96 -37.98
C ILE A 71 2.31 -36.67 -37.85
N VAL A 72 1.76 -37.06 -36.71
CA VAL A 72 0.34 -36.95 -36.38
C VAL A 72 0.15 -35.90 -35.31
N ILE A 73 -0.88 -35.08 -35.46
CA ILE A 73 -1.30 -34.07 -34.50
C ILE A 73 -2.74 -34.35 -34.13
N GLU A 74 -3.03 -34.23 -32.84
CA GLU A 74 -4.39 -34.34 -32.32
C GLU A 74 -5.14 -33.02 -32.55
N ARG A 75 -6.25 -33.06 -33.29
CA ARG A 75 -7.15 -31.89 -33.40
C ARG A 75 -7.97 -31.76 -32.13
N THR A 76 -7.78 -30.65 -31.43
CA THR A 76 -8.30 -30.35 -30.09
C THR A 76 -9.83 -30.34 -29.96
N LEU A 77 -10.57 -30.05 -31.04
CA LEU A 77 -12.05 -29.96 -31.01
C LEU A 77 -12.78 -31.30 -31.17
N TYR A 78 -12.15 -32.34 -31.73
CA TYR A 78 -12.85 -33.58 -32.12
C TYR A 78 -12.07 -34.89 -31.88
N ARG A 79 -10.91 -34.85 -31.19
CA ARG A 79 -10.00 -36.00 -31.02
C ARG A 79 -9.61 -36.72 -32.34
N THR A 80 -9.69 -36.03 -33.48
CA THR A 80 -9.30 -36.61 -34.77
C THR A 80 -7.79 -36.47 -34.97
N ASN A 81 -7.11 -37.61 -35.12
CA ASN A 81 -5.67 -37.68 -35.43
C ASN A 81 -5.39 -37.25 -36.88
N LEU A 82 -4.90 -36.02 -37.07
CA LEU A 82 -4.54 -35.46 -38.37
C LEU A 82 -3.06 -35.71 -38.66
N ALA A 83 -2.76 -36.46 -39.72
CA ALA A 83 -1.39 -36.66 -40.17
C ALA A 83 -0.93 -35.51 -41.08
N ILE A 84 -0.09 -34.60 -40.57
CA ILE A 84 0.44 -33.45 -41.31
C ILE A 84 1.58 -33.81 -42.27
N PHE A 85 2.23 -34.94 -42.04
CA PHE A 85 3.31 -35.46 -42.86
C PHE A 85 3.20 -36.98 -42.91
N ARG A 86 3.31 -37.56 -44.10
CA ARG A 86 3.38 -39.01 -44.32
C ARG A 86 4.40 -39.29 -45.41
N ARG A 87 5.31 -40.23 -45.17
CA ARG A 87 6.26 -40.71 -46.16
C ARG A 87 6.56 -42.18 -45.90
N TYR A 88 6.64 -42.99 -46.95
CA TYR A 88 6.93 -44.41 -46.83
C TYR A 88 8.01 -44.84 -47.82
N TRP A 89 8.64 -45.98 -47.54
CA TRP A 89 9.57 -46.64 -48.44
C TRP A 89 9.57 -48.15 -48.19
N PHE A 90 10.12 -48.90 -49.13
CA PHE A 90 10.31 -50.33 -48.99
C PHE A 90 11.70 -50.66 -48.44
N CYS A 91 11.74 -51.60 -47.51
CA CYS A 91 12.93 -52.20 -46.94
C CYS A 91 13.11 -53.60 -47.55
N ARG A 92 14.32 -53.87 -48.03
CA ARG A 92 14.74 -55.19 -48.54
C ARG A 92 15.70 -55.84 -47.54
N LYS A 93 15.86 -57.17 -47.59
CA LYS A 93 16.78 -57.91 -46.73
C LYS A 93 18.19 -57.32 -46.77
N SER A 94 18.78 -57.05 -45.61
CA SER A 94 20.15 -56.54 -45.50
C SER A 94 20.79 -57.02 -44.20
N PRO A 95 22.07 -57.46 -44.20
CA PRO A 95 22.73 -57.94 -42.98
C PRO A 95 22.97 -56.80 -41.97
N ASN A 96 23.23 -55.59 -42.49
CA ASN A 96 23.57 -54.41 -41.71
C ASN A 96 22.33 -53.51 -41.50
N VAL A 97 22.35 -52.73 -40.41
CA VAL A 97 21.35 -51.68 -40.17
C VAL A 97 21.54 -50.58 -41.22
N GLN A 98 20.46 -50.25 -41.95
CA GLN A 98 20.44 -49.17 -42.93
C GLN A 98 20.06 -47.86 -42.26
N LEU A 99 20.68 -46.77 -42.71
CA LEU A 99 20.35 -45.40 -42.32
C LEU A 99 19.67 -44.68 -43.49
N ARG A 100 18.57 -43.97 -43.22
CA ARG A 100 17.87 -43.15 -44.21
C ARG A 100 17.55 -41.78 -43.66
N TYR A 101 18.02 -40.76 -44.36
CA TYR A 101 17.69 -39.37 -44.11
C TYR A 101 16.35 -39.02 -44.76
N VAL A 102 15.39 -38.56 -43.97
CA VAL A 102 14.07 -38.13 -44.44
C VAL A 102 13.93 -36.63 -44.22
N ARG A 103 13.88 -35.87 -45.32
CA ARG A 103 13.44 -34.47 -45.31
C ARG A 103 11.95 -34.40 -45.00
N VAL A 104 11.62 -33.70 -43.93
CA VAL A 104 10.27 -33.35 -43.48
C VAL A 104 10.01 -31.90 -43.86
N GLN A 105 8.97 -31.68 -44.66
CA GLN A 105 8.36 -30.38 -44.89
C GLN A 105 7.12 -30.30 -44.00
N LEU A 106 7.04 -29.25 -43.18
CA LEU A 106 5.88 -28.99 -42.34
C LEU A 106 4.81 -28.25 -43.14
N HIS A 107 3.55 -28.31 -42.69
CA HIS A 107 2.50 -27.49 -43.26
C HIS A 107 2.74 -26.02 -42.89
N ARG A 108 2.46 -25.08 -43.81
CA ARG A 108 2.80 -23.65 -43.63
C ARG A 108 2.22 -23.05 -42.35
N SER A 109 1.00 -23.43 -41.95
CA SER A 109 0.36 -22.97 -40.70
C SER A 109 1.04 -23.46 -39.41
N ILE A 110 2.01 -24.38 -39.50
CA ILE A 110 2.78 -24.92 -38.36
C ILE A 110 4.21 -24.36 -38.38
N ALA A 111 4.80 -24.16 -39.56
CA ALA A 111 6.14 -23.57 -39.69
C ALA A 111 6.14 -22.04 -39.55
N TYR A 112 5.07 -21.35 -39.95
CA TYR A 112 5.00 -19.89 -40.03
C TYR A 112 3.80 -19.32 -39.27
N ARG A 113 3.89 -18.04 -38.85
CA ARG A 113 2.74 -17.23 -38.42
C ARG A 113 2.11 -16.50 -39.60
N SER A 114 0.78 -16.39 -39.63
CA SER A 114 0.06 -15.58 -40.62
C SER A 114 0.39 -14.09 -40.45
N ASP A 115 0.39 -13.33 -41.55
CA ASP A 115 0.45 -11.86 -41.47
C ASP A 115 -0.88 -11.32 -40.92
N PRO A 116 -0.88 -10.25 -40.09
CA PRO A 116 -2.11 -9.72 -39.47
C PRO A 116 -3.20 -9.31 -40.46
N ASP A 117 -2.79 -8.90 -41.67
CA ASP A 117 -3.67 -8.41 -42.73
C ASP A 117 -4.33 -9.56 -43.54
N LEU A 118 -3.96 -10.82 -43.28
CA LEU A 118 -4.51 -12.01 -43.93
C LEU A 118 -5.20 -12.90 -42.89
N ASN A 119 -6.54 -12.94 -42.95
CA ASN A 119 -7.42 -13.80 -42.14
C ASN A 119 -7.26 -15.29 -42.47
N LEU A 120 -6.07 -15.84 -42.22
CA LEU A 120 -5.73 -17.26 -42.29
C LEU A 120 -5.39 -17.72 -40.88
N GLU A 121 -6.22 -18.59 -40.30
CA GLU A 121 -6.00 -19.19 -38.99
C GLU A 121 -4.67 -19.96 -38.96
N SER A 122 -3.66 -19.43 -38.27
CA SER A 122 -2.46 -20.20 -37.94
C SER A 122 -2.74 -21.08 -36.74
N TRP A 123 -2.76 -22.40 -36.94
CA TRP A 123 -3.14 -23.33 -35.88
C TRP A 123 -2.04 -23.44 -34.80
N PRO A 124 -2.41 -23.38 -33.51
CA PRO A 124 -1.51 -23.28 -32.36
C PRO A 124 -0.92 -24.64 -31.95
N ILE A 125 -0.48 -25.41 -32.93
CA ILE A 125 -0.01 -26.77 -32.70
C ILE A 125 1.44 -26.69 -32.23
N GLU A 126 1.66 -26.92 -30.93
CA GLU A 126 2.98 -26.90 -30.29
C GLU A 126 3.53 -28.31 -30.03
N GLN A 127 2.71 -29.35 -30.18
CA GLN A 127 3.08 -30.75 -29.97
C GLN A 127 2.52 -31.64 -31.08
N GLY A 128 3.25 -32.69 -31.41
CA GLY A 128 2.83 -33.75 -32.32
C GLY A 128 3.50 -35.08 -31.98
N GLN A 129 2.98 -36.16 -32.53
CA GLN A 129 3.50 -37.51 -32.34
C GLN A 129 4.09 -38.03 -33.65
N LEU A 130 5.42 -38.16 -33.67
CA LEU A 130 6.14 -38.83 -34.74
C LEU A 130 5.96 -40.34 -34.56
N THR A 131 5.36 -40.99 -35.54
CA THR A 131 5.03 -42.41 -35.53
C THR A 131 5.71 -43.13 -36.70
N LEU A 132 6.57 -44.10 -36.37
CA LEU A 132 7.20 -45.04 -37.30
C LEU A 132 6.47 -46.38 -37.22
N ILE A 133 6.13 -46.95 -38.38
CA ILE A 133 5.47 -48.25 -38.48
C ILE A 133 6.15 -49.09 -39.56
N MET A 134 6.52 -50.33 -39.25
CA MET A 134 6.87 -51.34 -40.25
C MET A 134 5.68 -52.25 -40.52
N TYR A 135 5.35 -52.44 -41.79
CA TYR A 135 4.31 -53.34 -42.27
C TYR A 135 4.89 -54.48 -43.11
N LYS A 136 4.24 -55.64 -43.02
CA LYS A 136 4.40 -56.77 -43.95
C LYS A 136 3.46 -56.54 -45.14
N ASN A 137 4.00 -56.65 -46.35
CA ASN A 137 3.26 -56.41 -47.58
C ASN A 137 2.69 -57.73 -48.10
N ASN A 138 1.43 -58.03 -47.78
CA ASN A 138 0.69 -59.12 -48.42
C ASN A 138 0.11 -58.63 -49.76
N GLN A 139 -0.01 -59.51 -50.76
CA GLN A 139 -0.50 -59.12 -52.09
C GLN A 139 -2.00 -58.73 -52.05
N ASP A 140 -2.77 -59.28 -51.10
CA ASP A 140 -4.17 -58.91 -50.85
C ASP A 140 -4.32 -57.79 -49.82
N LYS A 141 -4.27 -56.54 -50.30
CA LYS A 141 -4.81 -55.25 -49.78
C LYS A 141 -4.72 -54.85 -48.29
N GLN A 142 -4.48 -55.73 -47.32
CA GLN A 142 -4.26 -55.39 -45.90
C GLN A 142 -2.79 -55.59 -45.51
N ASN A 143 -2.19 -54.51 -45.03
CA ASN A 143 -0.80 -54.47 -44.56
C ASN A 143 -0.76 -54.84 -43.06
N GLU A 144 -0.24 -56.02 -42.73
CA GLU A 144 -0.09 -56.49 -41.35
C GLU A 144 0.98 -55.65 -40.61
N MET A 145 0.64 -55.10 -39.44
CA MET A 145 1.54 -54.22 -38.67
C MET A 145 2.50 -55.04 -37.82
N LEU A 146 3.81 -54.88 -38.06
CA LEU A 146 4.85 -55.68 -37.40
C LEU A 146 5.48 -54.97 -36.20
N LYS A 147 5.72 -53.66 -36.31
CA LYS A 147 6.36 -52.86 -35.25
C LYS A 147 5.92 -51.41 -35.38
N LYS A 148 5.59 -50.79 -34.25
CA LYS A 148 5.20 -49.37 -34.14
C LYS A 148 6.05 -48.72 -33.05
N ILE A 149 6.63 -47.56 -33.33
CA ILE A 149 7.35 -46.73 -32.36
C ILE A 149 6.85 -45.29 -32.47
N GLN A 150 6.72 -44.61 -31.34
CA GLN A 150 6.19 -43.25 -31.27
C GLN A 150 7.09 -42.35 -30.41
N TYR A 151 7.28 -41.11 -30.85
CA TYR A 151 8.06 -40.09 -30.14
C TYR A 151 7.26 -38.79 -30.11
N ASN A 152 7.31 -38.09 -28.98
CA ASN A 152 6.70 -36.77 -28.84
C ASN A 152 7.67 -35.72 -29.37
N VAL A 153 7.20 -34.87 -30.29
CA VAL A 153 7.96 -33.76 -30.88
C VAL A 153 7.24 -32.45 -30.62
N ARG A 154 7.99 -31.39 -30.32
CA ARG A 154 7.45 -30.04 -30.17
C ARG A 154 7.66 -29.24 -31.44
N PHE A 155 6.78 -28.28 -31.70
CA PHE A 155 6.94 -27.26 -32.75
C PHE A 155 7.30 -25.91 -32.13
N LEU A 156 7.73 -24.93 -32.93
CA LEU A 156 7.87 -23.56 -32.43
C LEU A 156 6.50 -23.02 -31.95
N PRO A 157 6.45 -22.35 -30.78
CA PRO A 157 5.30 -21.54 -30.37
C PRO A 157 4.95 -20.49 -31.41
N VAL A 158 3.67 -20.16 -31.60
CA VAL A 158 3.19 -19.27 -32.69
C VAL A 158 3.92 -17.93 -32.68
N HIS A 159 4.15 -17.33 -31.51
CA HIS A 159 4.86 -16.06 -31.35
C HIS A 159 6.35 -16.12 -31.75
N LYS A 160 6.98 -17.31 -31.76
CA LYS A 160 8.37 -17.53 -32.22
C LYS A 160 8.49 -18.01 -33.67
N ARG A 161 7.37 -18.24 -34.37
CA ARG A 161 7.40 -18.65 -35.78
C ARG A 161 7.80 -17.48 -36.68
N PRO A 162 8.62 -17.69 -37.73
CA PRO A 162 8.84 -16.71 -38.77
C PRO A 162 7.51 -16.32 -39.45
N SER A 163 7.36 -15.06 -39.88
CA SER A 163 6.17 -14.63 -40.63
C SER A 163 6.14 -15.20 -42.05
N MET A 164 4.95 -15.60 -42.50
CA MET A 164 4.73 -16.13 -43.85
C MET A 164 4.68 -14.99 -44.88
N ARG A 165 5.82 -14.43 -45.26
CA ARG A 165 5.82 -13.35 -46.27
C ARG A 165 5.65 -13.85 -47.70
N SER A 166 4.69 -13.25 -48.38
CA SER A 166 4.68 -13.10 -49.83
C SER A 166 5.90 -12.31 -50.32
N PHE A 167 6.36 -12.60 -51.53
CA PHE A 167 7.49 -11.90 -52.15
C PHE A 167 7.24 -10.39 -52.31
N ARG A 168 8.34 -9.62 -52.21
CA ARG A 168 8.44 -8.13 -52.31
C ARG A 168 7.95 -7.35 -51.08
N TRP A 169 8.92 -6.82 -50.30
CA TRP A 169 9.08 -5.43 -49.82
C TRP A 169 10.27 -5.40 -48.81
N HIS A 170 10.98 -4.27 -48.71
CA HIS A 170 12.40 -4.17 -48.30
C HIS A 170 12.83 -4.79 -46.95
N PRO A 171 14.08 -5.31 -46.84
CA PRO A 171 14.64 -5.82 -45.58
C PRO A 171 14.95 -4.73 -44.52
N LEU A 172 15.14 -3.46 -44.91
CA LEU A 172 15.37 -2.37 -43.93
C LEU A 172 14.16 -2.15 -43.00
N ILE A 173 12.93 -2.22 -43.54
CA ILE A 173 11.71 -2.01 -42.75
C ILE A 173 11.53 -3.13 -41.71
N ASN A 174 11.99 -4.35 -42.00
CA ASN A 174 11.93 -5.44 -41.02
C ASN A 174 12.92 -5.23 -39.87
N LYS A 175 14.14 -4.76 -40.18
CA LYS A 175 15.13 -4.44 -39.16
C LYS A 175 14.63 -3.35 -38.21
N ILE A 176 13.77 -2.45 -38.69
CA ILE A 176 13.08 -1.41 -37.91
C ILE A 176 11.89 -2.00 -37.13
N ARG A 177 11.03 -2.83 -37.76
CA ARG A 177 9.83 -3.41 -37.12
C ARG A 177 10.17 -4.42 -36.02
N ASP A 178 11.19 -5.25 -36.24
CA ASP A 178 11.69 -6.21 -35.23
C ASP A 178 12.42 -5.51 -34.07
N SER A 179 12.95 -4.29 -34.28
CA SER A 179 13.53 -3.47 -33.19
C SER A 179 12.50 -2.69 -32.35
N ILE A 180 11.21 -2.69 -32.74
CA ILE A 180 10.15 -1.89 -32.09
C ILE A 180 9.10 -2.79 -31.38
N CYS A 181 9.35 -4.09 -31.27
CA CYS A 181 8.52 -4.96 -30.41
C CYS A 181 8.94 -4.78 -28.93
N PRO A 182 8.10 -4.20 -28.05
CA PRO A 182 8.42 -4.13 -26.63
C PRO A 182 8.50 -5.56 -26.06
N VAL A 183 9.56 -5.86 -25.32
CA VAL A 183 9.74 -7.17 -24.69
C VAL A 183 8.72 -7.32 -23.57
N GLU A 184 7.70 -8.14 -23.79
CA GLU A 184 6.64 -8.35 -22.80
C GLU A 184 7.16 -9.17 -21.60
N PRO A 185 6.93 -8.72 -20.35
CA PRO A 185 7.38 -9.44 -19.18
C PRO A 185 6.55 -10.70 -18.96
N GLU A 186 7.23 -11.86 -18.95
CA GLU A 186 6.62 -13.16 -18.62
C GLU A 186 6.26 -13.30 -17.13
N VAL A 187 7.03 -12.62 -16.28
CA VAL A 187 6.84 -12.58 -14.82
C VAL A 187 6.29 -11.22 -14.44
N ILE A 188 5.14 -11.20 -13.77
CA ILE A 188 4.56 -9.99 -13.21
C ILE A 188 4.70 -10.06 -11.69
N ARG A 189 5.44 -9.09 -11.14
CA ARG A 189 5.62 -8.93 -9.70
C ARG A 189 4.49 -8.06 -9.17
N ILE A 190 3.65 -8.64 -8.32
CA ILE A 190 2.47 -7.99 -7.74
C ILE A 190 2.79 -7.39 -6.38
N ILE A 191 3.64 -8.04 -5.59
CA ILE A 191 4.03 -7.60 -4.24
C ILE A 191 5.53 -7.76 -4.12
N GLU A 192 6.31 -6.69 -4.28
CA GLU A 192 7.76 -6.74 -4.08
C GLU A 192 8.13 -6.57 -2.59
N TYR A 193 7.46 -5.64 -1.90
CA TYR A 193 7.66 -5.29 -0.49
C TYR A 193 6.61 -5.98 0.41
N PRO A 194 6.86 -6.27 1.71
CA PRO A 194 5.92 -7.07 2.49
C PRO A 194 4.64 -6.29 2.80
N LEU A 195 3.50 -6.94 2.56
CA LEU A 195 2.16 -6.46 2.91
C LEU A 195 1.72 -7.14 4.21
N VAL A 196 1.32 -6.35 5.22
CA VAL A 196 0.66 -6.89 6.43
C VAL A 196 -0.81 -7.18 6.14
N LEU A 197 -1.28 -8.34 6.59
CA LEU A 197 -2.68 -8.69 6.66
C LEU A 197 -3.04 -8.94 8.13
N THR A 198 -4.17 -8.43 8.60
CA THR A 198 -4.58 -8.48 10.01
C THR A 198 -5.79 -9.39 10.27
N GLY A 199 -6.19 -10.18 9.29
CA GLY A 199 -7.37 -11.03 9.35
C GLY A 199 -8.70 -10.30 9.12
N ARG A 200 -8.67 -9.14 8.43
CA ARG A 200 -9.84 -8.34 8.03
C ARG A 200 -10.27 -8.63 6.58
N THR A 201 -11.47 -8.18 6.23
CA THR A 201 -12.19 -8.36 4.95
C THR A 201 -11.71 -7.43 3.82
N TYR A 202 -10.41 -7.14 3.77
CA TYR A 202 -9.80 -6.26 2.76
C TYR A 202 -8.48 -6.87 2.26
N GLY A 203 -8.08 -6.48 1.05
CA GLY A 203 -6.96 -7.08 0.35
C GLY A 203 -6.51 -6.25 -0.85
N LYS A 204 -5.33 -6.57 -1.39
CA LYS A 204 -4.75 -5.87 -2.54
C LYS A 204 -5.49 -6.31 -3.81
N HIS A 205 -6.24 -5.39 -4.43
CA HIS A 205 -6.90 -5.61 -5.71
C HIS A 205 -5.95 -5.33 -6.88
N PHE A 206 -5.88 -6.21 -7.89
CA PHE A 206 -5.11 -5.97 -9.11
C PHE A 206 -5.68 -6.73 -10.32
N VAL A 207 -5.31 -6.28 -11.51
CA VAL A 207 -5.66 -6.90 -12.80
C VAL A 207 -4.36 -7.12 -13.58
N LEU A 208 -4.24 -8.23 -14.32
CA LEU A 208 -3.05 -8.47 -15.14
C LEU A 208 -3.12 -7.66 -16.44
N PRO A 209 -2.05 -6.99 -16.87
CA PRO A 209 -2.04 -6.17 -18.08
C PRO A 209 -2.33 -7.02 -19.32
N THR A 210 -3.09 -6.48 -20.27
CA THR A 210 -3.30 -7.07 -21.58
C THR A 210 -1.98 -7.20 -22.35
N TYR A 211 -1.74 -8.33 -23.00
CA TYR A 211 -0.62 -8.45 -23.95
C TYR A 211 -0.85 -7.53 -25.16
N HIS A 212 0.19 -6.80 -25.54
CA HIS A 212 0.26 -5.98 -26.75
C HIS A 212 0.42 -6.88 -27.99
N ASP A 213 1.27 -7.92 -27.89
CA ASP A 213 1.48 -8.91 -28.96
C ASP A 213 0.18 -9.68 -29.27
N TYR A 214 -0.25 -9.60 -30.52
CA TYR A 214 -1.46 -10.25 -31.01
C TYR A 214 -1.36 -11.78 -31.04
N GLY A 215 -0.18 -12.32 -31.37
CA GLY A 215 0.08 -13.77 -31.36
C GLY A 215 0.02 -14.36 -29.95
N ILE A 216 0.48 -13.61 -28.94
CA ILE A 216 0.38 -14.03 -27.53
C ILE A 216 -1.07 -13.95 -27.03
N ARG A 217 -1.85 -12.93 -27.44
CA ARG A 217 -3.31 -12.88 -27.18
C ARG A 217 -4.07 -14.04 -27.83
N LEU A 218 -3.69 -14.48 -29.03
CA LEU A 218 -4.25 -15.68 -29.64
C LEU A 218 -3.91 -16.93 -28.82
N GLU A 219 -2.64 -17.10 -28.43
CA GLU A 219 -2.17 -18.21 -27.58
C GLU A 219 -2.94 -18.29 -26.26
N GLN A 220 -3.24 -17.15 -25.61
CA GLN A 220 -4.12 -17.09 -24.44
C GLN A 220 -5.53 -17.62 -24.72
N LYS A 221 -6.20 -17.13 -25.77
CA LYS A 221 -7.57 -17.57 -26.13
C LYS A 221 -7.69 -19.08 -26.31
N ILE A 222 -6.63 -19.71 -26.80
CA ILE A 222 -6.53 -21.16 -26.98
C ILE A 222 -6.26 -21.88 -25.65
N ARG A 223 -5.50 -21.27 -24.73
CA ARG A 223 -5.15 -21.84 -23.42
C ARG A 223 -6.21 -21.59 -22.33
N LEU A 224 -7.33 -20.92 -22.63
CA LEU A 224 -8.44 -20.70 -21.69
C LEU A 224 -8.93 -22.00 -21.01
N THR A 225 -8.92 -23.12 -21.73
CA THR A 225 -9.31 -24.46 -21.21
C THR A 225 -8.12 -25.36 -20.88
N ARG A 226 -6.88 -24.86 -21.03
CA ARG A 226 -5.63 -25.57 -20.73
C ARG A 226 -4.60 -24.60 -20.13
N PRO A 227 -4.88 -24.03 -18.95
CA PRO A 227 -4.01 -23.06 -18.32
C PRO A 227 -2.60 -23.59 -18.06
N ARG A 228 -1.61 -22.71 -18.20
CA ARG A 228 -0.23 -22.95 -17.79
C ARG A 228 0.31 -21.71 -17.11
N PHE A 229 0.38 -21.72 -15.79
CA PHE A 229 0.89 -20.60 -15.02
C PHE A 229 1.49 -21.08 -13.70
N SER A 230 2.36 -20.24 -13.11
CA SER A 230 2.90 -20.44 -11.77
C SER A 230 2.71 -19.18 -10.94
N ILE A 231 2.21 -19.34 -9.72
CA ILE A 231 2.08 -18.27 -8.73
C ILE A 231 2.99 -18.61 -7.57
N ILE A 232 3.94 -17.73 -7.26
CA ILE A 232 4.90 -17.91 -6.18
C ILE A 232 4.74 -16.75 -5.20
N PHE A 233 4.69 -17.04 -3.91
CA PHE A 233 4.68 -16.01 -2.86
C PHE A 233 5.30 -16.55 -1.58
N TRP A 234 5.72 -15.64 -0.71
CA TRP A 234 6.20 -15.95 0.63
C TRP A 234 5.17 -15.49 1.65
N LEU A 235 4.83 -16.39 2.57
CA LEU A 235 3.95 -16.13 3.71
C LEU A 235 4.75 -16.16 5.01
N TYR A 236 4.39 -15.28 5.92
CA TYR A 236 4.65 -15.44 7.34
C TYR A 236 3.31 -15.40 8.07
N ILE A 237 3.01 -16.41 8.88
CA ILE A 237 1.72 -16.52 9.55
C ILE A 237 1.90 -16.34 11.06
N ASP A 238 1.20 -15.37 11.63
CA ASP A 238 1.05 -15.22 13.08
C ASP A 238 -0.19 -16.01 13.56
N GLU A 239 -1.36 -15.73 12.96
CA GLU A 239 -2.61 -16.44 13.22
C GLU A 239 -3.31 -16.81 11.90
N TYR A 240 -3.84 -18.04 11.81
CA TYR A 240 -4.58 -18.48 10.63
C TYR A 240 -5.87 -17.66 10.40
N TYR A 241 -6.44 -17.11 11.47
CA TYR A 241 -7.67 -16.29 11.50
C TYR A 241 -7.51 -15.17 12.51
N ALA A 242 -8.20 -14.04 12.29
CA ALA A 242 -8.41 -13.07 13.35
C ALA A 242 -9.18 -13.70 14.53
N SER A 243 -8.71 -13.44 15.75
CA SER A 243 -9.41 -13.81 16.98
C SER A 243 -10.86 -13.31 16.97
N GLY A 244 -11.81 -14.22 17.23
CA GLY A 244 -13.25 -13.95 17.19
C GLY A 244 -13.93 -14.12 15.82
N SER A 245 -13.18 -14.42 14.75
CA SER A 245 -13.77 -14.68 13.43
C SER A 245 -14.53 -16.00 13.37
N LEU A 246 -15.79 -15.95 12.92
CA LEU A 246 -16.60 -17.15 12.65
C LEU A 246 -16.25 -17.81 11.30
N ALA A 247 -15.39 -17.21 10.47
CA ALA A 247 -15.06 -17.72 9.15
C ALA A 247 -14.45 -19.15 9.17
N ILE A 248 -14.80 -19.95 8.15
CA ILE A 248 -14.29 -21.32 7.98
C ILE A 248 -12.97 -21.32 7.20
N HIS A 249 -12.78 -20.35 6.32
CA HIS A 249 -11.60 -20.14 5.48
C HIS A 249 -11.10 -18.70 5.59
N SER A 250 -9.78 -18.51 5.57
CA SER A 250 -9.15 -17.20 5.40
C SER A 250 -8.47 -17.14 4.03
N ALA A 251 -8.61 -16.01 3.35
CA ALA A 251 -8.16 -15.87 1.96
C ALA A 251 -6.67 -15.49 1.86
N ILE A 252 -5.98 -16.12 0.92
CA ILE A 252 -4.59 -15.78 0.52
C ILE A 252 -4.62 -15.06 -0.83
N LEU A 253 -5.20 -15.69 -1.85
CA LEU A 253 -5.38 -15.13 -3.19
C LEU A 253 -6.75 -15.56 -3.73
N GLN A 254 -7.52 -14.62 -4.25
CA GLN A 254 -8.85 -14.85 -4.81
C GLN A 254 -8.89 -14.26 -6.22
N TYR A 255 -9.57 -14.92 -7.15
CA TYR A 255 -9.94 -14.33 -8.44
C TYR A 255 -11.46 -14.23 -8.53
N VAL A 256 -11.99 -13.04 -8.83
CA VAL A 256 -13.44 -12.77 -8.80
C VAL A 256 -13.87 -11.88 -9.97
N THR A 257 -15.06 -12.13 -10.52
CA THR A 257 -15.75 -11.18 -11.43
C THR A 257 -16.18 -9.92 -10.68
N PHE A 258 -16.71 -8.91 -11.38
CA PHE A 258 -17.32 -7.72 -10.75
C PHE A 258 -18.45 -8.09 -9.75
N ASN A 259 -19.27 -9.10 -10.06
CA ASN A 259 -20.42 -9.51 -9.26
C ASN A 259 -20.08 -10.51 -8.14
N ASN A 260 -18.85 -10.48 -7.60
CA ASN A 260 -18.36 -11.39 -6.56
C ASN A 260 -18.42 -12.90 -6.89
N THR A 261 -18.57 -13.31 -8.16
CA THR A 261 -18.48 -14.74 -8.51
C THR A 261 -17.01 -15.18 -8.56
N TYR A 262 -16.71 -16.27 -7.86
CA TYR A 262 -15.37 -16.85 -7.80
C TYR A 262 -14.94 -17.47 -9.13
N LEU A 263 -13.68 -17.27 -9.47
CA LEU A 263 -13.00 -17.76 -10.66
C LEU A 263 -11.74 -18.56 -10.27
N THR A 264 -11.13 -19.20 -11.26
CA THR A 264 -9.90 -19.98 -11.11
C THR A 264 -8.67 -19.06 -11.04
N PRO A 265 -7.72 -19.22 -10.09
CA PRO A 265 -7.76 -20.03 -8.88
C PRO A 265 -8.30 -19.25 -7.67
N GLY A 266 -8.93 -19.96 -6.73
CA GLY A 266 -9.11 -19.51 -5.35
C GLY A 266 -8.12 -20.24 -4.44
N ILE A 267 -7.33 -19.50 -3.66
CA ILE A 267 -6.35 -20.04 -2.71
C ILE A 267 -6.67 -19.51 -1.31
N PHE A 268 -7.03 -20.43 -0.43
CA PHE A 268 -7.48 -20.18 0.93
C PHE A 268 -6.65 -20.98 1.93
N LEU A 269 -6.76 -20.62 3.20
CA LEU A 269 -6.18 -21.29 4.34
C LEU A 269 -7.32 -21.74 5.26
N ASN A 270 -7.25 -22.96 5.80
CA ASN A 270 -8.25 -23.47 6.74
C ASN A 270 -7.82 -23.28 8.21
N ARG A 271 -8.71 -23.57 9.18
CA ARG A 271 -8.44 -23.45 10.63
C ARG A 271 -7.30 -24.33 11.15
N GLU A 272 -6.93 -25.37 10.41
CA GLU A 272 -5.79 -26.25 10.73
C GLU A 272 -4.46 -25.71 10.16
N GLY A 273 -4.49 -24.66 9.33
CA GLY A 273 -3.33 -24.11 8.63
C GLY A 273 -3.01 -24.78 7.29
N LYS A 274 -3.91 -25.61 6.75
CA LYS A 274 -3.75 -26.29 5.45
C LYS A 274 -4.23 -25.37 4.33
N ILE A 275 -3.48 -25.31 3.24
CA ILE A 275 -3.88 -24.55 2.05
C ILE A 275 -4.98 -25.33 1.33
N THR A 276 -6.07 -24.66 0.99
CA THR A 276 -7.16 -25.19 0.18
C THR A 276 -7.21 -24.43 -1.13
N VAL A 277 -7.10 -25.14 -2.26
CA VAL A 277 -7.19 -24.56 -3.59
C VAL A 277 -8.50 -24.99 -4.23
N THR A 278 -9.21 -24.03 -4.84
CA THR A 278 -10.46 -24.24 -5.58
C THR A 278 -10.28 -23.81 -7.03
N MET A 279 -10.64 -24.69 -7.96
CA MET A 279 -10.52 -24.50 -9.40
C MET A 279 -11.87 -24.77 -10.08
N PHE A 280 -12.22 -24.02 -11.12
CA PHE A 280 -13.51 -24.14 -11.81
C PHE A 280 -13.32 -24.58 -13.27
N GLY A 281 -14.20 -25.48 -13.74
CA GLY A 281 -14.11 -26.05 -15.09
C GLY A 281 -14.79 -25.20 -16.19
N ASN A 282 -15.80 -24.40 -15.83
CA ASN A 282 -16.53 -23.51 -16.73
C ASN A 282 -17.18 -22.38 -15.90
N LEU A 283 -17.44 -21.22 -16.52
CA LEU A 283 -18.16 -20.09 -15.91
C LEU A 283 -19.61 -20.44 -15.53
N TYR A 284 -20.24 -21.35 -16.27
CA TYR A 284 -21.66 -21.70 -16.12
C TYR A 284 -21.91 -23.02 -15.39
N ASP A 285 -20.89 -23.85 -15.19
CA ASP A 285 -21.01 -25.12 -14.46
C ASP A 285 -20.35 -24.95 -13.09
N HIS A 286 -21.15 -24.68 -12.07
CA HIS A 286 -20.69 -24.40 -10.69
C HIS A 286 -19.97 -25.57 -9.99
N ARG A 287 -19.63 -26.62 -10.74
CA ARG A 287 -18.78 -27.75 -10.33
C ARG A 287 -17.31 -27.32 -10.21
N GLY A 288 -17.00 -26.60 -9.15
CA GLY A 288 -15.62 -26.39 -8.72
C GLY A 288 -15.03 -27.68 -8.13
N THR A 289 -13.80 -28.03 -8.51
CA THR A 289 -13.02 -29.04 -7.78
C THR A 289 -12.08 -28.33 -6.82
N GLY A 290 -12.00 -28.83 -5.58
CA GLY A 290 -11.10 -28.29 -4.58
C GLY A 290 -10.35 -29.40 -3.85
N ALA A 291 -9.09 -29.15 -3.55
CA ALA A 291 -8.28 -30.04 -2.72
C ALA A 291 -7.45 -29.23 -1.72
N ARG A 292 -7.06 -29.90 -0.63
CA ARG A 292 -6.33 -29.33 0.50
C ARG A 292 -4.97 -29.98 0.69
N THR A 293 -4.00 -29.24 1.19
CA THR A 293 -2.69 -29.80 1.57
C THR A 293 -2.84 -30.80 2.73
N VAL A 294 -1.95 -31.79 2.78
CA VAL A 294 -1.89 -32.75 3.90
C VAL A 294 -1.32 -32.05 5.13
N GLU A 295 -0.22 -31.32 4.94
CA GLU A 295 0.49 -30.58 5.98
C GLU A 295 -0.02 -29.14 6.12
N SER A 296 0.15 -28.58 7.31
CA SER A 296 -0.16 -27.19 7.64
C SER A 296 1.07 -26.28 7.51
N ILE A 297 0.85 -25.01 7.16
CA ILE A 297 1.90 -24.00 7.16
C ILE A 297 2.34 -23.73 8.60
N VAL A 298 3.65 -23.79 8.84
CA VAL A 298 4.25 -23.50 10.15
C VAL A 298 3.99 -22.03 10.54
N LYS A 299 3.41 -21.81 11.73
CA LYS A 299 3.28 -20.45 12.30
C LYS A 299 4.65 -19.93 12.75
N LYS A 300 4.82 -18.62 12.65
CA LYS A 300 6.03 -17.88 13.08
C LYS A 300 7.31 -18.29 12.35
N ASP A 301 7.17 -18.79 11.12
CA ASP A 301 8.27 -18.99 10.18
C ASP A 301 7.89 -18.41 8.79
N TRP A 302 8.89 -18.09 7.97
CA TRP A 302 8.69 -17.69 6.57
C TRP A 302 8.60 -18.94 5.69
N CYS A 303 7.51 -19.06 4.94
CA CYS A 303 7.26 -20.19 4.04
C CYS A 303 7.02 -19.71 2.60
N ARG A 304 7.85 -20.21 1.68
CA ARG A 304 7.63 -20.08 0.24
C ARG A 304 6.52 -21.05 -0.16
N VAL A 305 5.46 -20.53 -0.77
CA VAL A 305 4.40 -21.29 -1.42
C VAL A 305 4.52 -21.10 -2.93
N ALA A 306 4.57 -22.20 -3.69
CA ALA A 306 4.52 -22.18 -5.14
C ALA A 306 3.33 -23.02 -5.62
N PHE A 307 2.34 -22.36 -6.21
CA PHE A 307 1.20 -22.98 -6.87
C PHE A 307 1.44 -23.01 -8.37
N ILE A 308 1.40 -24.20 -8.97
CA ILE A 308 1.80 -24.44 -10.36
C ILE A 308 0.68 -25.21 -11.05
N VAL A 309 0.19 -24.69 -12.19
CA VAL A 309 -0.86 -25.31 -13.01
C VAL A 309 -0.28 -25.71 -14.36
N ASP A 310 -0.43 -26.98 -14.73
CA ASP A 310 -0.07 -27.53 -16.03
C ASP A 310 -1.27 -28.28 -16.64
N GLU A 311 -2.05 -27.57 -17.45
CA GLU A 311 -3.27 -28.00 -18.14
C GLU A 311 -4.39 -28.49 -17.21
N TYR A 312 -4.36 -29.76 -16.80
CA TYR A 312 -5.37 -30.43 -15.96
C TYR A 312 -4.81 -30.87 -14.59
N LYS A 313 -3.51 -30.67 -14.38
CA LYS A 313 -2.79 -30.97 -13.15
C LYS A 313 -2.43 -29.69 -12.43
N TRP A 314 -2.47 -29.69 -11.10
CA TRP A 314 -1.87 -28.60 -10.32
C TRP A 314 -1.16 -29.12 -9.08
N ASN A 315 -0.08 -28.43 -8.72
CA ASN A 315 0.78 -28.74 -7.58
C ASN A 315 0.92 -27.51 -6.67
N VAL A 316 0.93 -27.74 -5.36
CA VAL A 316 1.31 -26.77 -4.33
C VAL A 316 2.56 -27.30 -3.63
N TYR A 317 3.64 -26.53 -3.68
CA TYR A 317 4.87 -26.77 -2.93
C TYR A 317 4.97 -25.78 -1.77
N ILE A 318 5.27 -26.25 -0.56
CA ILE A 318 5.53 -25.40 0.61
C ILE A 318 6.94 -25.71 1.14
N ASN A 319 7.76 -24.66 1.29
CA ASN A 319 9.10 -24.72 1.90
C ASN A 319 9.21 -23.61 2.96
N CYS A 320 9.23 -23.99 4.24
CA CYS A 320 9.51 -23.07 5.35
C CYS A 320 11.01 -23.00 5.65
N LEU A 321 11.52 -21.88 6.15
CA LEU A 321 12.97 -21.70 6.37
C LEU A 321 13.54 -22.71 7.38
N GLN A 322 12.82 -23.04 8.45
CA GLN A 322 13.27 -24.00 9.48
C GLN A 322 13.23 -25.45 8.99
N THR A 323 12.41 -25.76 7.98
CA THR A 323 12.21 -27.12 7.45
C THR A 323 12.49 -27.19 5.95
N TRP A 324 13.43 -26.38 5.47
CA TRP A 324 13.64 -26.13 4.04
C TRP A 324 13.91 -27.40 3.22
N ASP A 325 14.67 -28.33 3.81
CA ASP A 325 15.08 -29.62 3.21
C ASP A 325 13.95 -30.65 3.16
N LYS A 326 12.79 -30.37 3.78
CA LYS A 326 11.59 -31.21 3.77
C LYS A 326 10.42 -30.47 3.11
N PRO A 327 10.44 -30.26 1.77
CA PRO A 327 9.30 -29.69 1.05
C PRO A 327 8.05 -30.54 1.23
N THR A 328 6.93 -29.92 1.58
CA THR A 328 5.63 -30.59 1.54
C THR A 328 4.96 -30.34 0.20
N ILE A 329 4.42 -31.38 -0.42
CA ILE A 329 3.86 -31.33 -1.77
C ILE A 329 2.40 -31.80 -1.70
N ALA A 330 1.49 -31.02 -2.27
CA ALA A 330 0.15 -31.48 -2.61
C ALA A 330 -0.01 -31.41 -4.14
N ALA A 331 -0.32 -32.54 -4.76
CA ALA A 331 -0.58 -32.66 -6.18
C ALA A 331 -2.04 -33.10 -6.40
N HIS A 332 -2.71 -32.53 -7.40
CA HIS A 332 -4.06 -32.90 -7.77
C HIS A 332 -4.22 -32.97 -9.28
N ASP A 333 -4.66 -34.14 -9.75
CA ASP A 333 -4.98 -34.42 -11.15
C ASP A 333 -6.51 -34.41 -11.30
N SER A 334 -7.05 -33.54 -12.15
CA SER A 334 -8.49 -33.51 -12.45
C SER A 334 -8.80 -34.23 -13.78
N PRO A 335 -9.93 -34.96 -13.87
CA PRO A 335 -10.43 -35.49 -15.15
C PRO A 335 -11.09 -34.41 -16.03
N ILE A 336 -11.31 -33.20 -15.51
CA ILE A 336 -11.96 -32.07 -16.18
C ILE A 336 -10.94 -30.94 -16.40
N TYR A 337 -10.98 -30.33 -17.58
CA TYR A 337 -10.21 -29.14 -17.93
C TYR A 337 -10.64 -27.91 -17.11
N TYR A 338 -9.68 -27.14 -16.63
CA TYR A 338 -9.94 -25.89 -15.92
C TYR A 338 -10.13 -24.72 -16.88
N TYR A 339 -11.05 -23.81 -16.53
CA TYR A 339 -11.23 -22.55 -17.24
C TYR A 339 -10.48 -21.43 -16.54
N PHE A 340 -9.63 -20.72 -17.27
CA PHE A 340 -8.83 -19.59 -16.81
C PHE A 340 -8.67 -18.54 -17.92
N ASP A 341 -9.38 -17.43 -17.77
CA ASP A 341 -9.13 -16.19 -18.51
C ASP A 341 -8.56 -15.18 -17.50
N ASP A 342 -7.42 -14.56 -17.79
CA ASP A 342 -6.78 -13.62 -16.85
C ASP A 342 -7.28 -12.17 -16.97
N GLN A 343 -8.27 -11.91 -17.84
CA GLN A 343 -8.88 -10.60 -18.09
C GLN A 343 -10.36 -10.49 -17.64
N LEU A 344 -11.01 -11.58 -17.20
CA LEU A 344 -12.45 -11.58 -16.86
C LEU A 344 -12.81 -10.95 -15.51
N GLY A 345 -11.83 -10.71 -14.66
CA GLY A 345 -12.05 -10.28 -13.28
C GLY A 345 -10.83 -9.65 -12.62
N THR A 346 -10.96 -9.41 -11.33
CA THR A 346 -9.94 -8.77 -10.49
C THR A 346 -9.37 -9.80 -9.51
N PHE A 347 -8.05 -9.87 -9.41
CA PHE A 347 -7.37 -10.65 -8.38
C PHE A 347 -7.34 -9.86 -7.07
N ILE A 348 -7.51 -10.55 -5.95
CA ILE A 348 -7.50 -9.98 -4.59
C ILE A 348 -6.54 -10.80 -3.73
N VAL A 349 -5.49 -10.18 -3.19
CA VAL A 349 -4.60 -10.80 -2.20
C VAL A 349 -5.05 -10.43 -0.80
N GLY A 350 -5.31 -11.43 0.04
CA GLY A 350 -5.96 -11.25 1.34
C GLY A 350 -7.48 -11.29 1.22
N GLY A 351 -8.16 -10.51 2.07
CA GLY A 351 -9.61 -10.57 2.25
C GLY A 351 -10.41 -9.81 1.20
N ASN A 352 -11.71 -10.09 1.15
CA ASN A 352 -12.72 -9.31 0.44
C ASN A 352 -13.96 -9.16 1.33
N ASP A 353 -15.02 -8.51 0.84
CA ASP A 353 -16.28 -8.23 1.57
C ASP A 353 -16.89 -9.46 2.28
N LEU A 354 -16.66 -10.67 1.76
CA LEU A 354 -17.24 -11.92 2.25
C LEU A 354 -16.25 -12.79 3.04
N THR A 355 -14.95 -12.64 2.80
CA THR A 355 -13.90 -13.52 3.35
C THR A 355 -12.78 -12.73 4.01
N PRO A 356 -12.45 -13.00 5.28
CA PRO A 356 -11.32 -12.36 5.93
C PRO A 356 -9.99 -12.89 5.38
N SER A 357 -8.95 -12.08 5.46
CA SER A 357 -7.55 -12.52 5.32
C SER A 357 -7.11 -13.44 6.49
N PHE A 358 -5.89 -13.96 6.41
CA PHE A 358 -5.16 -14.46 7.59
C PHE A 358 -4.44 -13.29 8.29
N ARG A 359 -3.85 -13.53 9.48
CA ARG A 359 -3.01 -12.54 10.18
C ARG A 359 -1.53 -12.87 10.01
N GLY A 360 -0.77 -11.96 9.41
CA GLY A 360 0.64 -12.16 9.10
C GLY A 360 1.14 -11.25 7.98
N PHE A 361 2.16 -11.70 7.25
CA PHE A 361 2.72 -10.98 6.11
C PHE A 361 2.63 -11.83 4.83
N ILE A 362 2.41 -11.17 3.70
CA ILE A 362 2.63 -11.73 2.36
C ILE A 362 3.66 -10.88 1.61
N SER A 363 4.54 -11.54 0.86
CA SER A 363 5.69 -10.91 0.21
C SER A 363 6.09 -11.65 -1.07
N GLN A 364 6.77 -10.95 -1.98
CA GLN A 364 7.29 -11.49 -3.24
C GLN A 364 6.27 -12.32 -4.02
N LEU A 365 5.09 -11.74 -4.27
CA LEU A 365 4.05 -12.39 -5.05
C LEU A 365 4.30 -12.19 -6.54
N ASP A 366 4.79 -13.24 -7.19
CA ASP A 366 5.18 -13.28 -8.59
C ASP A 366 4.27 -14.23 -9.37
N ILE A 367 3.74 -13.75 -10.51
CA ILE A 367 2.88 -14.52 -11.41
C ILE A 367 3.59 -14.73 -12.75
N TYR A 368 3.86 -15.99 -13.08
CA TYR A 368 4.38 -16.47 -14.36
C TYR A 368 3.20 -16.87 -15.23
N ARG A 369 2.86 -16.08 -16.24
CA ARG A 369 1.54 -16.16 -16.91
C ARG A 369 1.36 -17.33 -17.89
N ARG A 370 2.45 -17.82 -18.49
CA ARG A 370 2.41 -18.88 -19.53
C ARG A 370 3.30 -20.08 -19.21
N ILE A 371 4.04 -20.03 -18.09
CA ILE A 371 5.01 -21.04 -17.70
C ILE A 371 4.54 -21.79 -16.45
N ALA A 372 4.42 -23.12 -16.59
CA ALA A 372 4.44 -24.05 -15.47
C ALA A 372 5.90 -24.37 -15.12
N LEU A 373 6.37 -23.90 -13.96
CA LEU A 373 7.75 -24.09 -13.51
C LEU A 373 7.97 -25.50 -12.94
N THR A 374 9.20 -26.00 -13.01
CA THR A 374 9.61 -27.18 -12.22
C THR A 374 10.12 -26.77 -10.84
N TYR A 375 10.09 -27.68 -9.87
CA TYR A 375 10.56 -27.42 -8.50
C TYR A 375 12.01 -26.88 -8.44
N GLU A 376 12.87 -27.33 -9.34
CA GLU A 376 14.27 -26.89 -9.46
C GLU A 376 14.41 -25.43 -9.90
N GLN A 377 13.45 -24.91 -10.66
CA GLN A 377 13.42 -23.54 -11.18
C GLN A 377 12.87 -22.54 -10.16
N LEU A 378 12.30 -23.00 -9.04
CA LEU A 378 11.69 -22.12 -8.04
C LEU A 378 12.75 -21.31 -7.28
N PRO A 379 12.54 -20.00 -7.03
CA PRO A 379 13.48 -19.13 -6.35
C PRO A 379 13.74 -19.62 -4.93
N LYS A 380 15.03 -19.77 -4.57
CA LYS A 380 15.47 -20.33 -3.29
C LYS A 380 15.75 -19.29 -2.19
N LYS A 381 15.71 -17.99 -2.53
CA LYS A 381 16.04 -16.89 -1.60
C LYS A 381 14.85 -15.95 -1.44
N LEU A 382 14.59 -15.54 -0.20
CA LEU A 382 13.74 -14.39 0.12
C LEU A 382 14.52 -13.11 -0.24
N GLY A 383 13.90 -12.20 -1.00
CA GLY A 383 14.61 -11.18 -1.78
C GLY A 383 15.00 -9.90 -1.06
N HIS A 384 14.38 -9.56 0.08
CA HIS A 384 14.75 -8.38 0.85
C HIS A 384 15.52 -8.75 2.13
N SER A 385 16.63 -8.05 2.35
CA SER A 385 17.59 -8.33 3.44
C SER A 385 17.00 -8.25 4.84
N PHE A 386 16.01 -7.38 5.09
CA PHE A 386 15.41 -7.21 6.43
C PHE A 386 14.23 -8.17 6.71
N MET A 387 13.61 -8.77 5.69
CA MET A 387 12.44 -9.66 5.89
C MET A 387 12.72 -10.87 6.80
N PRO A 388 13.88 -11.57 6.74
CA PRO A 388 14.21 -12.64 7.67
C PRO A 388 14.23 -12.20 9.14
N TYR A 389 14.44 -10.90 9.40
CA TYR A 389 14.54 -10.34 10.75
C TYR A 389 13.19 -9.84 11.30
N LEU A 390 12.20 -9.52 10.45
CA LEU A 390 10.86 -9.11 10.90
C LEU A 390 10.27 -10.01 12.03
N PRO A 391 10.34 -11.35 11.93
CA PRO A 391 9.86 -12.25 13.00
C PRO A 391 10.72 -12.27 14.27
N SER A 392 12.01 -11.97 14.14
CA SER A 392 12.98 -12.17 15.22
C SER A 392 12.95 -11.06 16.26
N ILE A 393 12.35 -9.90 15.96
CA ILE A 393 12.55 -8.68 16.75
C ILE A 393 11.66 -8.62 18.01
N ILE A 394 10.39 -9.06 17.96
CA ILE A 394 9.40 -8.65 18.99
C ILE A 394 8.82 -9.78 19.86
N GLN A 395 8.59 -10.99 19.35
CA GLN A 395 8.14 -12.10 20.21
C GLN A 395 9.19 -13.20 20.39
N ASN A 396 10.16 -13.29 19.46
CA ASN A 396 11.14 -14.37 19.44
C ASN A 396 12.58 -13.95 19.76
N SER A 397 12.83 -12.65 19.97
CA SER A 397 14.16 -12.15 20.38
C SER A 397 14.58 -12.76 21.71
N SER A 398 15.89 -13.00 21.87
CA SER A 398 16.46 -13.44 23.15
C SER A 398 16.16 -12.44 24.27
N GLU A 399 16.09 -11.15 23.94
CA GLU A 399 15.66 -10.04 24.79
C GLU A 399 14.23 -10.24 25.32
N CYS A 400 13.23 -10.35 24.44
CA CYS A 400 11.83 -10.49 24.84
C CYS A 400 11.60 -11.82 25.56
N LYS A 401 12.28 -12.90 25.17
CA LYS A 401 12.29 -14.17 25.92
C LYS A 401 12.87 -14.00 27.33
N ARG A 402 13.93 -13.20 27.49
CA ARG A 402 14.52 -12.89 28.81
C ARG A 402 13.57 -12.08 29.69
N HIS A 403 12.90 -11.06 29.13
CA HIS A 403 11.88 -10.27 29.83
C HIS A 403 10.67 -11.14 30.23
N LEU A 404 10.16 -11.96 29.30
CA LEU A 404 9.09 -12.92 29.54
C LEU A 404 9.43 -13.90 30.67
N ASN A 405 10.60 -14.53 30.62
CA ASN A 405 11.08 -15.46 31.65
C ASN A 405 11.30 -14.77 33.00
N SER A 406 11.82 -13.53 33.00
CA SER A 406 11.96 -12.73 34.23
C SER A 406 10.60 -12.39 34.82
N PHE A 407 9.58 -12.15 33.99
CA PHE A 407 8.22 -11.86 34.44
C PHE A 407 7.51 -13.10 35.00
N THR A 408 7.60 -14.26 34.32
CA THR A 408 7.01 -15.51 34.83
C THR A 408 7.62 -15.91 36.16
N GLN A 409 8.96 -15.89 36.28
CA GLN A 409 9.65 -16.12 37.57
C GLN A 409 9.21 -15.15 38.66
N SER A 410 9.06 -13.86 38.33
CA SER A 410 8.59 -12.85 39.30
C SER A 410 7.15 -13.11 39.74
N ARG A 411 6.28 -13.59 38.84
CA ARG A 411 4.89 -13.95 39.14
C ARG A 411 4.83 -15.21 40.01
N GLU A 412 5.58 -16.25 39.68
CA GLU A 412 5.67 -17.49 40.46
C GLU A 412 6.20 -17.21 41.87
N GLN A 413 7.23 -16.39 42.02
CA GLN A 413 7.73 -15.94 43.32
C GLN A 413 6.67 -15.15 44.10
N ALA A 414 5.92 -14.26 43.44
CA ALA A 414 4.82 -13.53 44.05
C ALA A 414 3.67 -14.46 44.51
N ASP A 415 3.30 -15.45 43.70
CA ASP A 415 2.26 -16.42 44.01
C ASP A 415 2.67 -17.39 45.14
N LEU A 416 3.94 -17.85 45.14
CA LEU A 416 4.52 -18.63 46.23
C LEU A 416 4.59 -17.82 47.54
N PHE A 417 4.95 -16.54 47.46
CA PHE A 417 4.97 -15.63 48.61
C PHE A 417 3.55 -15.35 49.14
N ASN A 418 2.57 -15.13 48.26
CA ASN A 418 1.16 -14.98 48.62
C ASN A 418 0.61 -16.24 49.30
N LYS A 419 0.91 -17.44 48.77
CA LYS A 419 0.57 -18.73 49.43
C LYS A 419 1.22 -18.85 50.81
N ARG A 420 2.51 -18.49 50.95
CA ARG A 420 3.21 -18.49 52.25
C ARG A 420 2.64 -17.48 53.25
N ILE A 421 2.16 -16.32 52.80
CA ILE A 421 1.45 -15.35 53.67
C ILE A 421 0.09 -15.92 54.10
N GLN A 422 -0.71 -16.44 53.17
CA GLN A 422 -2.00 -17.07 53.47
C GLN A 422 -1.87 -18.27 54.43
N GLN A 423 -0.75 -19.00 54.37
CA GLN A 423 -0.44 -20.11 55.28
C GLN A 423 0.16 -19.71 56.63
N LYS A 424 0.68 -18.47 56.79
CA LYS A 424 1.31 -18.01 58.05
C LYS A 424 0.55 -16.92 58.81
N PHE A 425 -0.42 -16.25 58.19
CA PHE A 425 -1.10 -15.11 58.79
C PHE A 425 -2.60 -15.08 58.51
N THR A 426 -3.38 -15.70 59.40
CA THR A 426 -4.79 -15.38 59.63
C THR A 426 -4.89 -14.06 60.38
N CYS A 427 -4.79 -12.94 59.64
CA CYS A 427 -5.34 -11.68 60.12
C CYS A 427 -6.78 -11.61 59.60
N ASP A 428 -7.75 -11.96 60.45
CA ASP A 428 -9.16 -11.95 60.10
C ASP A 428 -9.60 -10.55 59.62
N ALA A 429 -10.21 -10.54 58.44
CA ALA A 429 -10.80 -9.34 57.87
C ALA A 429 -12.32 -9.40 58.05
N GLN A 430 -12.80 -8.86 59.18
CA GLN A 430 -14.13 -8.26 59.22
C GLN A 430 -14.03 -6.75 59.49
N PRO A 431 -14.87 -5.93 58.85
CA PRO A 431 -14.69 -4.49 58.83
C PRO A 431 -15.54 -3.76 59.89
N PHE A 432 -15.20 -2.48 60.07
CA PHE A 432 -15.92 -1.43 60.81
C PHE A 432 -15.79 -1.35 62.34
N LEU A 433 -15.74 -0.09 62.81
CA LEU A 433 -15.88 0.42 64.17
C LEU A 433 -14.80 0.02 65.22
N LEU A 434 -13.71 0.81 65.29
CA LEU A 434 -13.45 1.72 66.43
C LEU A 434 -12.14 2.53 66.26
N LYS A 435 -12.11 3.72 66.88
CA LYS A 435 -10.93 4.61 66.90
C LYS A 435 -9.85 4.09 67.87
N LYS A 436 -8.66 3.73 67.37
CA LYS A 436 -7.34 4.14 67.93
C LYS A 436 -6.16 3.58 67.09
N PRO A 437 -5.01 4.28 67.04
CA PRO A 437 -3.84 3.81 66.30
C PRO A 437 -2.93 2.93 67.18
N ASN A 438 -2.61 1.72 66.72
CA ASN A 438 -1.28 1.08 66.80
C ASN A 438 -1.36 -0.44 66.59
N ARG A 439 -1.00 -0.89 65.38
CA ARG A 439 -0.25 -2.13 65.12
C ARG A 439 0.33 -2.04 63.71
N GLN A 440 1.58 -1.56 63.61
CA GLN A 440 2.30 -1.56 62.34
C GLN A 440 2.58 -3.01 61.92
N CYS A 441 2.00 -3.45 60.79
CA CYS A 441 2.45 -4.68 60.16
C CYS A 441 3.91 -4.51 59.69
N LEU A 442 4.82 -5.30 60.27
CA LEU A 442 6.28 -5.29 60.02
C LEU A 442 6.70 -5.84 58.63
N LEU A 443 5.93 -5.53 57.58
CA LEU A 443 6.11 -6.09 56.23
C LEU A 443 6.98 -5.24 55.29
N VAL A 444 7.41 -4.04 55.69
CA VAL A 444 8.10 -3.09 54.77
C VAL A 444 9.63 -3.14 54.89
N ARG A 445 10.20 -3.51 56.06
CA ARG A 445 11.67 -3.49 56.25
C ARG A 445 12.43 -4.72 55.73
N ALA A 446 11.82 -5.91 55.75
CA ALA A 446 12.52 -7.15 55.39
C ALA A 446 12.92 -7.27 53.90
N TRP A 447 12.29 -6.52 53.00
CA TRP A 447 12.53 -6.63 51.55
C TRP A 447 13.73 -5.82 51.05
N LYS A 448 14.23 -4.85 51.83
CA LYS A 448 15.35 -3.97 51.40
C LYS A 448 16.73 -4.64 51.49
N ASN A 449 16.88 -5.70 52.27
CA ASN A 449 18.20 -6.22 52.66
C ASN A 449 18.60 -7.55 52.00
N ASN A 450 17.66 -8.29 51.40
CA ASN A 450 17.89 -9.70 50.98
C ASN A 450 17.95 -9.92 49.45
N LEU A 451 18.16 -8.87 48.64
CA LEU A 451 18.31 -8.97 47.18
C LEU A 451 19.62 -8.31 46.73
N SER A 452 20.72 -9.04 46.89
CA SER A 452 22.01 -8.73 46.27
C SER A 452 21.97 -9.08 44.78
N LEU A 453 21.40 -8.19 43.97
CA LEU A 453 21.45 -8.25 42.50
C LEU A 453 21.84 -6.86 41.94
N PRO A 454 22.56 -6.78 40.80
CA PRO A 454 23.14 -5.52 40.33
C PRO A 454 22.12 -4.51 39.80
N ALA A 455 22.51 -3.22 39.83
CA ALA A 455 21.84 -2.04 39.28
C ALA A 455 20.49 -1.62 39.91
N ALA A 456 20.55 -0.56 40.74
CA ALA A 456 19.45 -0.03 41.52
C ALA A 456 18.31 0.69 40.74
N SER A 457 18.39 0.79 39.41
CA SER A 457 17.32 1.37 38.56
C SER A 457 16.23 0.36 38.18
N PHE A 458 16.55 -0.95 38.11
CA PHE A 458 15.59 -2.00 37.75
C PHE A 458 14.62 -2.39 38.88
N THR A 459 14.87 -1.95 40.10
CA THR A 459 14.14 -2.39 41.30
C THR A 459 12.80 -1.67 41.47
N ASP A 460 12.71 -0.37 41.17
CA ASP A 460 11.47 0.40 41.35
C ASP A 460 10.39 -0.02 40.34
N THR A 461 10.72 -0.21 39.06
CA THR A 461 9.71 -0.64 38.06
C THR A 461 9.17 -2.03 38.37
N ARG A 462 10.04 -2.99 38.71
CA ARG A 462 9.62 -4.33 39.17
C ARG A 462 8.77 -4.24 40.43
N TYR A 463 9.11 -3.37 41.38
CA TYR A 463 8.32 -3.14 42.60
C TYR A 463 6.95 -2.50 42.32
N ARG A 464 6.85 -1.54 41.40
CA ARG A 464 5.57 -0.92 40.97
C ARG A 464 4.66 -1.94 40.27
N ILE A 465 5.21 -2.72 39.33
CA ILE A 465 4.49 -3.81 38.63
C ILE A 465 4.05 -4.88 39.63
N TYR A 466 4.93 -5.31 40.54
CA TYR A 466 4.61 -6.23 41.63
C TYR A 466 3.50 -5.69 42.56
N ARG A 467 3.52 -4.39 42.90
CA ARG A 467 2.47 -3.74 43.71
C ARG A 467 1.11 -3.70 42.98
N ALA A 468 1.10 -3.64 41.66
CA ALA A 468 -0.11 -3.75 40.84
C ALA A 468 -0.62 -5.20 40.76
N LEU A 469 0.28 -6.17 40.49
CA LEU A 469 0.00 -7.61 40.53
C LEU A 469 -0.58 -8.05 41.88
N ARG A 470 0.03 -7.61 42.99
CA ARG A 470 -0.42 -7.90 44.37
C ARG A 470 -1.86 -7.44 44.64
N ARG A 471 -2.37 -6.44 43.92
CA ARG A 471 -3.76 -5.96 44.01
C ARG A 471 -4.74 -6.75 43.13
N ARG A 472 -4.32 -7.85 42.49
CA ARG A 472 -5.08 -8.63 41.49
C ARG A 472 -5.64 -7.79 40.31
N LYS A 473 -5.04 -6.63 40.03
CA LYS A 473 -5.44 -5.73 38.94
C LYS A 473 -4.83 -6.07 37.57
N VAL A 474 -3.92 -7.04 37.53
CA VAL A 474 -3.18 -7.48 36.35
C VAL A 474 -3.46 -8.97 36.20
N GLN A 475 -4.11 -9.36 35.11
CA GLN A 475 -4.52 -10.74 34.80
C GLN A 475 -3.77 -11.28 33.57
N SER A 476 -3.38 -10.40 32.64
CA SER A 476 -2.71 -10.71 31.38
C SER A 476 -1.34 -10.03 31.26
N MET A 477 -0.54 -10.47 30.28
CA MET A 477 0.71 -9.78 29.92
C MET A 477 0.44 -8.42 29.26
N LEU A 478 -0.68 -8.31 28.53
CA LEU A 478 -1.13 -7.05 27.93
C LEU A 478 -1.39 -5.97 28.99
N ASP A 479 -1.89 -6.33 30.17
CA ASP A 479 -2.11 -5.38 31.29
C ASP A 479 -0.78 -4.77 31.79
N VAL A 480 0.30 -5.57 31.78
CA VAL A 480 1.66 -5.11 32.11
C VAL A 480 2.19 -4.21 31.00
N ALA A 481 1.94 -4.59 29.75
CA ALA A 481 2.30 -3.81 28.56
C ALA A 481 1.64 -2.42 28.58
N ASN A 482 0.32 -2.38 28.85
CA ASN A 482 -0.46 -1.17 29.02
C ASN A 482 0.11 -0.29 30.14
N LYS A 483 0.38 -0.85 31.34
CA LYS A 483 0.89 -0.02 32.45
C LYS A 483 2.34 0.47 32.25
N LEU A 484 3.18 -0.29 31.54
CA LEU A 484 4.49 0.19 31.11
C LEU A 484 4.36 1.36 30.11
N TYR A 485 3.47 1.22 29.12
CA TYR A 485 3.20 2.30 28.18
C TYR A 485 2.64 3.54 28.89
N ASP A 486 1.66 3.40 29.78
CA ASP A 486 1.15 4.51 30.60
C ASP A 486 2.27 5.25 31.34
N LEU A 487 3.22 4.53 31.95
CA LEU A 487 4.35 5.14 32.66
C LEU A 487 5.29 5.88 31.69
N THR A 488 5.51 5.36 30.48
CA THR A 488 6.21 6.08 29.41
C THR A 488 5.47 7.36 29.03
N MET A 489 4.13 7.32 28.92
CA MET A 489 3.31 8.49 28.63
C MET A 489 3.32 9.54 29.77
N GLU A 490 3.31 9.09 31.03
CA GLU A 490 3.46 9.95 32.22
C GLU A 490 4.79 10.72 32.17
N ILE A 491 5.90 10.06 31.80
CA ILE A 491 7.21 10.71 31.66
C ILE A 491 7.25 11.65 30.45
N LEU A 492 6.69 11.25 29.30
CA LEU A 492 6.60 12.11 28.09
C LEU A 492 5.76 13.38 28.30
N ALA A 493 4.87 13.38 29.29
CA ALA A 493 4.08 14.54 29.68
C ALA A 493 4.80 15.45 30.70
N SER A 494 5.94 15.02 31.25
CA SER A 494 6.73 15.73 32.27
C SER A 494 7.92 16.49 31.68
N ASP A 495 8.40 17.50 32.41
CA ASP A 495 9.52 18.35 31.98
C ASP A 495 10.89 17.65 32.12
N ASP A 496 11.00 16.62 32.96
CA ASP A 496 12.25 15.88 33.23
C ASP A 496 12.64 14.83 32.17
N PHE A 497 11.93 14.79 31.03
CA PHE A 497 12.02 13.76 29.97
C PHE A 497 13.45 13.28 29.66
N ASP A 498 14.40 14.21 29.50
CA ASP A 498 15.79 13.93 29.13
C ASP A 498 16.49 12.96 30.08
N SER A 499 16.21 13.12 31.39
CA SER A 499 16.77 12.29 32.46
C SER A 499 16.29 10.83 32.38
N PHE A 500 15.21 10.58 31.64
CA PHE A 500 14.53 9.29 31.56
C PHE A 500 14.55 8.65 30.17
N CYS A 501 15.27 9.23 29.19
CA CYS A 501 15.42 8.71 27.83
C CYS A 501 15.69 7.18 27.76
N ASN A 502 16.63 6.68 28.56
CA ASN A 502 16.94 5.24 28.61
C ASN A 502 15.79 4.38 29.15
N LEU A 503 14.97 4.91 30.07
CA LEU A 503 13.81 4.22 30.61
C LEU A 503 12.67 4.20 29.60
N ILE A 504 12.45 5.31 28.87
CA ILE A 504 11.43 5.41 27.81
C ILE A 504 11.66 4.38 26.71
N ILE A 505 12.91 4.24 26.24
CA ILE A 505 13.29 3.23 25.25
C ILE A 505 13.05 1.82 25.82
N SER A 506 13.63 1.51 26.99
CA SER A 506 13.54 0.16 27.58
C SER A 506 12.13 -0.27 27.99
N TRP A 507 11.28 0.66 28.43
CA TRP A 507 9.87 0.37 28.75
C TRP A 507 9.03 0.23 27.49
N SER A 508 9.32 0.99 26.44
CA SER A 508 8.68 0.81 25.13
C SER A 508 9.03 -0.57 24.55
N GLU A 509 10.30 -0.98 24.55
CA GLU A 509 10.74 -2.31 24.13
C GLU A 509 10.06 -3.43 24.94
N GLN A 510 9.96 -3.30 26.26
CA GLN A 510 9.25 -4.27 27.10
C GLN A 510 7.74 -4.30 26.84
N ALA A 511 7.09 -3.15 26.68
CA ALA A 511 5.68 -3.07 26.32
C ALA A 511 5.41 -3.73 24.95
N ILE A 512 6.33 -3.54 23.99
CA ILE A 512 6.33 -4.21 22.69
C ILE A 512 6.45 -5.73 22.84
N CYS A 513 7.40 -6.23 23.64
CA CYS A 513 7.55 -7.67 23.92
C CYS A 513 6.28 -8.29 24.54
N TYR A 514 5.55 -7.53 25.37
CA TYR A 514 4.30 -7.97 26.01
C TYR A 514 3.04 -7.71 25.16
N GLY A 515 3.19 -7.18 23.93
CA GLY A 515 2.11 -7.06 22.95
C GLY A 515 1.32 -5.75 22.97
N HIS A 516 1.85 -4.66 23.54
CA HIS A 516 1.19 -3.35 23.50
C HIS A 516 1.09 -2.82 22.05
N PRO A 517 -0.10 -2.48 21.53
CA PRO A 517 -0.27 -2.16 20.12
C PRO A 517 0.46 -0.87 19.71
N SER A 518 0.35 0.22 20.47
CA SER A 518 0.90 1.54 20.08
C SER A 518 2.30 1.85 20.60
N ALA A 519 2.97 0.88 21.24
CA ALA A 519 4.37 1.05 21.65
C ALA A 519 5.38 1.00 20.48
N PRO A 520 5.20 0.14 19.44
CA PRO A 520 6.06 0.14 18.25
C PRO A 520 6.07 1.46 17.49
N SER A 521 4.92 2.13 17.28
CA SER A 521 4.89 3.42 16.56
C SER A 521 5.53 4.56 17.35
N LEU A 522 5.40 4.56 18.68
CA LEU A 522 6.15 5.48 19.54
C LEU A 522 7.66 5.24 19.39
N LEU A 523 8.14 4.00 19.58
CA LEU A 523 9.57 3.68 19.47
C LEU A 523 10.12 3.89 18.04
N ALA A 524 9.30 3.67 17.01
CA ALA A 524 9.64 3.98 15.62
C ALA A 524 9.84 5.49 15.39
N THR A 525 9.12 6.35 16.12
CA THR A 525 9.33 7.82 16.08
C THR A 525 10.73 8.15 16.58
N PHE A 526 11.15 7.50 17.67
CA PHE A 526 12.46 7.72 18.30
C PHE A 526 13.60 7.28 17.38
N HIS A 527 13.54 6.07 16.82
CA HIS A 527 14.53 5.60 15.85
C HIS A 527 14.52 6.38 14.54
N ARG A 528 13.34 6.77 14.01
CA ARG A 528 13.28 7.48 12.72
C ARG A 528 13.89 8.88 12.82
N PHE A 529 13.69 9.58 13.93
CA PHE A 529 14.13 10.97 14.09
C PHE A 529 15.36 11.15 14.97
N GLY A 530 15.98 10.07 15.46
CA GLY A 530 17.19 10.12 16.28
C GLY A 530 16.98 10.79 17.64
N LEU A 531 15.86 10.52 18.29
CA LEU A 531 15.55 11.07 19.61
C LEU A 531 16.35 10.35 20.71
N CYS A 532 16.55 11.00 21.85
CA CYS A 532 17.28 10.44 23.01
C CYS A 532 18.71 9.97 22.69
N GLY A 533 19.39 10.59 21.72
CA GLY A 533 20.76 10.22 21.32
C GLY A 533 20.86 8.94 20.49
N LEU A 534 19.73 8.39 20.04
CA LEU A 534 19.72 7.28 19.08
C LEU A 534 20.18 7.76 17.69
N GLU A 535 20.88 6.89 16.97
CA GLU A 535 21.15 7.10 15.55
C GLU A 535 19.86 7.03 14.74
N SER A 536 19.71 7.93 13.76
CA SER A 536 18.57 7.93 12.84
C SER A 536 18.61 6.68 11.96
N ASN A 537 17.62 5.80 12.12
CA ASN A 537 17.58 4.51 11.45
C ASN A 537 16.17 4.23 10.89
N SER A 538 16.03 4.38 9.57
CA SER A 538 14.77 4.18 8.85
C SER A 538 14.36 2.71 8.77
N THR A 539 15.30 1.76 8.60
CA THR A 539 14.96 0.33 8.53
C THR A 539 14.44 -0.17 9.87
N ARG A 540 15.07 0.24 10.98
CA ARG A 540 14.60 -0.07 12.34
C ARG A 540 13.21 0.51 12.62
N ALA A 541 12.94 1.74 12.17
CA ALA A 541 11.62 2.32 12.28
C ALA A 541 10.58 1.53 11.46
N LEU A 542 10.91 1.09 10.24
CA LEU A 542 10.02 0.27 9.40
C LEU A 542 9.71 -1.09 10.03
N GLU A 543 10.68 -1.79 10.62
CA GLU A 543 10.47 -3.05 11.37
C GLU A 543 9.46 -2.90 12.50
N LEU A 544 9.56 -1.80 13.26
CA LEU A 544 8.66 -1.46 14.35
C LEU A 544 7.25 -1.12 13.82
N LEU A 545 7.14 -0.34 12.74
CA LEU A 545 5.86 -0.05 12.09
C LEU A 545 5.19 -1.32 11.54
N PHE A 546 5.94 -2.23 10.92
CA PHE A 546 5.41 -3.52 10.48
C PHE A 546 4.85 -4.35 11.62
N THR A 547 5.47 -4.29 12.80
CA THR A 547 4.98 -5.03 13.96
C THR A 547 3.81 -4.34 14.65
N GLY A 548 3.80 -3.00 14.73
CA GLY A 548 2.62 -2.24 15.15
C GLY A 548 1.42 -2.54 14.26
N ALA A 549 1.60 -2.56 12.93
CA ALA A 549 0.55 -2.92 11.98
C ALA A 549 0.03 -4.36 12.20
N LEU A 550 0.91 -5.33 12.50
CA LEU A 550 0.52 -6.70 12.87
C LEU A 550 -0.26 -6.76 14.20
N LEU A 551 0.02 -5.85 15.13
CA LEU A 551 -0.74 -5.62 16.37
C LEU A 551 -1.98 -4.72 16.16
N ASN A 552 -2.30 -4.35 14.91
CA ASN A 552 -3.41 -3.47 14.51
C ASN A 552 -3.33 -2.05 15.12
N ASP A 553 -2.11 -1.51 15.27
CA ASP A 553 -1.87 -0.12 15.64
C ASP A 553 -2.17 0.84 14.48
N ARG A 554 -3.03 1.81 14.73
CA ARG A 554 -3.54 2.72 13.70
C ARG A 554 -2.45 3.65 13.18
N ILE A 555 -1.62 4.19 14.07
CA ILE A 555 -0.49 5.04 13.67
C ILE A 555 0.46 4.27 12.75
N SER A 556 0.73 2.99 13.06
CA SER A 556 1.58 2.13 12.24
C SER A 556 0.96 1.77 10.88
N LEU A 557 -0.34 1.49 10.81
CA LEU A 557 -1.06 1.24 9.56
C LEU A 557 -1.01 2.48 8.65
N LEU A 558 -1.35 3.66 9.19
CA LEU A 558 -1.30 4.92 8.47
C LEU A 558 0.12 5.20 7.95
N ALA A 559 1.13 5.06 8.82
CA ALA A 559 2.54 5.25 8.51
C ALA A 559 3.05 4.38 7.35
N LEU A 560 2.58 3.14 7.23
CA LEU A 560 2.89 2.26 6.10
C LEU A 560 2.11 2.65 4.84
N GLY A 561 0.84 3.04 4.99
CA GLY A 561 -0.01 3.57 3.91
C GLY A 561 0.63 4.76 3.19
N HIS A 562 1.00 5.82 3.91
CA HIS A 562 1.64 7.01 3.31
C HIS A 562 3.01 6.69 2.69
N ARG A 563 3.76 5.72 3.24
CA ARG A 563 5.04 5.29 2.66
C ARG A 563 4.88 4.61 1.32
N HIS A 564 3.86 3.77 1.16
CA HIS A 564 3.50 3.19 -0.13
C HIS A 564 2.82 4.20 -1.08
N PHE A 565 2.09 5.19 -0.57
CA PHE A 565 1.46 6.21 -1.40
C PHE A 565 2.48 7.17 -2.03
N TYR A 566 3.50 7.60 -1.27
CA TYR A 566 4.50 8.57 -1.70
C TYR A 566 5.87 7.96 -2.08
N GLY A 567 6.11 6.66 -1.85
CA GLY A 567 7.40 6.00 -2.13
C GLY A 567 8.52 6.42 -1.16
N LEU A 568 8.26 6.40 0.14
CA LEU A 568 9.15 6.99 1.17
C LEU A 568 10.01 5.97 1.93
N ASP A 569 11.13 6.44 2.48
CA ASP A 569 12.03 5.68 3.37
C ASP A 569 12.53 4.32 2.79
N GLY A 570 12.52 4.15 1.46
CA GLY A 570 12.93 2.91 0.77
C GLY A 570 11.77 1.93 0.49
N VAL A 571 10.54 2.32 0.82
CA VAL A 571 9.30 1.59 0.46
C VAL A 571 8.90 1.96 -0.97
N PRO A 572 8.58 0.99 -1.86
CA PRO A 572 8.17 1.29 -3.23
C PRO A 572 6.77 1.91 -3.28
N LEU A 573 6.57 2.80 -4.26
CA LEU A 573 5.28 3.42 -4.55
C LEU A 573 4.29 2.35 -5.07
N ASP A 574 3.21 2.15 -4.33
CA ASP A 574 2.19 1.14 -4.61
C ASP A 574 0.84 1.58 -4.00
N TYR A 575 0.02 2.23 -4.81
CA TYR A 575 -1.28 2.75 -4.38
C TYR A 575 -2.26 1.66 -3.92
N ASP A 576 -2.14 0.45 -4.45
CA ASP A 576 -3.01 -0.67 -4.08
C ASP A 576 -2.64 -1.23 -2.70
N ILE A 577 -1.35 -1.27 -2.34
CA ILE A 577 -0.91 -1.57 -0.98
C ILE A 577 -1.27 -0.43 -0.02
N ALA A 578 -1.10 0.84 -0.43
CA ALA A 578 -1.50 2.00 0.36
C ALA A 578 -3.01 1.95 0.69
N TYR A 579 -3.84 1.64 -0.31
CA TYR A 579 -5.28 1.42 -0.14
C TYR A 579 -5.57 0.35 0.92
N VAL A 580 -4.88 -0.80 0.94
CA VAL A 580 -5.14 -1.85 1.97
C VAL A 580 -4.92 -1.32 3.38
N TYR A 581 -3.79 -0.64 3.63
CA TYR A 581 -3.49 -0.08 4.94
C TYR A 581 -4.50 0.99 5.37
N TYR A 582 -4.85 1.91 4.46
CA TYR A 582 -5.84 2.94 4.73
C TYR A 582 -7.24 2.36 4.93
N GLN A 583 -7.69 1.43 4.09
CA GLN A 583 -9.02 0.83 4.17
C GLN A 583 -9.22 0.06 5.48
N GLN A 584 -8.21 -0.68 5.92
CA GLN A 584 -8.24 -1.36 7.22
C GLN A 584 -8.43 -0.36 8.38
N MET A 585 -7.75 0.79 8.33
CA MET A 585 -7.87 1.84 9.34
C MET A 585 -9.19 2.61 9.23
N ALA A 586 -9.64 2.92 8.01
CA ALA A 586 -10.89 3.60 7.71
C ALA A 586 -12.10 2.86 8.28
N GLU A 587 -12.15 1.53 8.16
CA GLU A 587 -13.22 0.72 8.77
C GLU A 587 -13.23 0.85 10.30
N THR A 588 -12.06 0.93 10.95
CA THR A 588 -12.03 1.17 12.41
C THR A 588 -12.45 2.60 12.77
N SER A 589 -12.09 3.60 11.94
CA SER A 589 -12.46 5.01 12.14
C SER A 589 -13.96 5.22 11.97
N ARG A 590 -14.55 4.60 10.95
CA ARG A 590 -15.99 4.52 10.70
C ARG A 590 -16.75 3.98 11.91
N GLN A 591 -16.26 2.88 12.52
CA GLN A 591 -16.86 2.32 13.73
C GLN A 591 -16.81 3.29 14.93
N GLU A 592 -15.75 4.08 15.09
CA GLU A 592 -15.62 5.10 16.16
C GLU A 592 -16.46 6.35 15.93
N LEU A 593 -16.72 6.71 14.66
CA LEU A 593 -17.66 7.78 14.31
C LEU A 593 -19.11 7.36 14.60
N TYR A 594 -19.45 6.08 14.39
CA TYR A 594 -20.78 5.55 14.70
C TYR A 594 -21.02 5.27 16.18
N TYR A 595 -20.01 4.74 16.88
CA TYR A 595 -20.06 4.35 18.30
C TYR A 595 -18.98 5.08 19.11
N PRO A 596 -19.10 6.42 19.26
CA PRO A 596 -18.11 7.24 19.95
C PRO A 596 -18.02 6.88 21.43
N LYS A 597 -16.79 6.79 21.97
CA LYS A 597 -16.57 6.59 23.41
C LYS A 597 -16.23 7.90 24.10
N ALA A 598 -16.53 7.97 25.40
CA ALA A 598 -16.14 9.10 26.24
C ALA A 598 -14.61 9.19 26.34
N GLY A 599 -14.07 10.41 26.28
CA GLY A 599 -12.62 10.66 26.33
C GLY A 599 -11.86 10.52 25.01
N GLU A 600 -12.50 10.08 23.92
CA GLU A 600 -11.90 10.13 22.58
C GLU A 600 -11.84 11.59 22.07
N ALA A 601 -10.75 11.95 21.41
CA ALA A 601 -10.56 13.25 20.75
C ALA A 601 -10.68 13.09 19.24
N SER A 602 -11.40 13.99 18.58
CA SER A 602 -11.43 14.07 17.11
C SER A 602 -10.09 14.60 16.56
N MET A 603 -9.77 14.30 15.30
CA MET A 603 -8.68 14.96 14.57
C MET A 603 -8.99 16.47 14.43
N GLU A 604 -8.00 17.31 14.73
CA GLU A 604 -8.07 18.76 14.58
C GLU A 604 -6.90 19.24 13.73
N TYR A 605 -7.20 19.94 12.63
CA TYR A 605 -6.21 20.44 11.70
C TYR A 605 -5.87 21.90 12.02
N ILE A 606 -4.82 22.12 12.81
CA ILE A 606 -4.46 23.45 13.34
C ILE A 606 -2.94 23.66 13.19
N LEU A 607 -2.57 24.54 12.26
CA LEU A 607 -1.18 24.95 12.04
C LEU A 607 -0.74 25.88 13.18
N LEU A 608 0.48 25.69 13.70
CA LEU A 608 1.00 26.51 14.81
C LEU A 608 1.24 27.98 14.45
N THR A 609 1.20 28.33 13.16
CA THR A 609 1.27 29.70 12.63
C THR A 609 -0.08 30.44 12.68
N ASP A 610 -1.21 29.73 12.87
CA ASP A 610 -2.53 30.35 12.96
C ASP A 610 -2.89 30.70 14.43
N GLU A 611 -2.26 31.77 14.94
CA GLU A 611 -2.49 32.25 16.31
C GLU A 611 -3.97 32.56 16.58
N LYS A 612 -4.72 32.99 15.56
CA LYS A 612 -6.14 33.29 15.66
C LYS A 612 -6.95 32.03 15.93
N LEU A 613 -6.78 30.98 15.11
CA LEU A 613 -7.47 29.71 15.28
C LEU A 613 -7.09 29.04 16.60
N ILE A 614 -5.84 29.17 17.04
CA ILE A 614 -5.38 28.71 18.37
C ILE A 614 -6.12 29.47 19.50
N GLY A 615 -6.31 30.78 19.36
CA GLY A 615 -7.05 31.61 20.30
C GLY A 615 -8.56 31.35 20.34
N GLU A 616 -9.16 30.92 19.23
CA GLU A 616 -10.60 30.58 19.13
C GLU A 616 -10.99 29.25 19.81
N LEU A 617 -10.02 28.43 20.23
CA LEU A 617 -10.29 27.09 20.78
C LEU A 617 -11.07 27.10 22.11
N THR A 618 -12.23 26.44 22.11
CA THR A 618 -13.17 26.34 23.24
C THR A 618 -12.89 25.16 24.18
N PHE A 619 -11.63 25.01 24.62
CA PHE A 619 -11.27 24.08 25.71
C PHE A 619 -12.11 24.34 26.98
N ASP A 620 -12.29 23.32 27.84
CA ASP A 620 -13.04 23.40 29.11
C ASP A 620 -12.68 24.57 30.03
N LYS A 621 -11.50 25.19 29.84
CA LYS A 621 -10.94 26.30 30.63
C LYS A 621 -10.92 27.66 29.91
N SER A 622 -11.36 27.78 28.65
CA SER A 622 -11.29 29.07 27.93
C SER A 622 -12.52 29.95 28.13
N ASP A 623 -12.33 31.27 28.04
CA ASP A 623 -13.40 32.25 28.29
C ASP A 623 -14.55 32.11 27.28
N SER A 624 -14.24 31.79 26.02
CA SER A 624 -15.23 31.49 24.98
C SER A 624 -16.11 30.29 25.35
N PHE A 625 -15.53 29.23 25.93
CA PHE A 625 -16.30 28.08 26.42
C PHE A 625 -17.15 28.43 27.65
N TYR A 626 -16.60 29.23 28.58
CA TYR A 626 -17.34 29.73 29.74
C TYR A 626 -18.55 30.57 29.31
N TRP A 627 -18.37 31.46 28.33
CA TRP A 627 -19.46 32.25 27.75
C TRP A 627 -20.53 31.39 27.09
N LEU A 628 -20.14 30.45 26.21
CA LEU A 628 -21.08 29.53 25.56
C LEU A 628 -21.88 28.71 26.59
N ARG A 629 -21.20 28.20 27.62
CA ARG A 629 -21.83 27.48 28.74
C ARG A 629 -22.78 28.37 29.54
N GLN A 630 -22.47 29.65 29.70
CA GLN A 630 -23.34 30.60 30.39
C GLN A 630 -24.58 30.97 29.57
N GLN A 631 -24.46 31.10 28.24
CA GLN A 631 -25.61 31.29 27.34
C GLN A 631 -26.51 30.04 27.30
N ALA A 632 -25.93 28.85 27.24
CA ALA A 632 -26.67 27.59 27.32
C ALA A 632 -27.43 27.44 28.65
N ARG A 633 -26.81 27.85 29.77
CA ARG A 633 -27.45 27.91 31.11
C ARG A 633 -28.58 28.94 31.19
N ARG A 634 -28.48 30.05 30.46
CA ARG A 634 -29.54 31.08 30.37
C ARG A 634 -30.72 30.67 29.47
N GLY A 635 -30.69 29.46 28.91
CA GLY A 635 -31.78 28.96 28.08
C GLY A 635 -31.63 29.26 26.59
N VAL A 636 -30.56 29.90 26.12
CA VAL A 636 -30.43 30.25 24.70
C VAL A 636 -30.34 28.97 23.85
N ALA A 637 -31.40 28.65 23.10
CA ALA A 637 -31.52 27.39 22.36
C ALA A 637 -30.35 27.11 21.42
N SER A 638 -29.88 28.12 20.66
CA SER A 638 -28.71 27.98 19.79
C SER A 638 -27.41 27.70 20.56
N ALA A 639 -27.24 28.25 21.76
CA ALA A 639 -26.09 27.95 22.61
C ALA A 639 -26.17 26.54 23.22
N GLN A 640 -27.38 26.06 23.56
CA GLN A 640 -27.61 24.69 24.01
C GLN A 640 -27.33 23.69 22.89
N GLN A 641 -27.87 23.94 21.69
CA GLN A 641 -27.62 23.16 20.48
C GLN A 641 -26.12 23.07 20.16
N HIS A 642 -25.43 24.22 20.16
CA HIS A 642 -24.01 24.29 19.82
C HIS A 642 -23.15 23.58 20.89
N LEU A 643 -23.41 23.82 22.17
CA LEU A 643 -22.69 23.15 23.27
C LEU A 643 -22.95 21.64 23.29
N GLY A 644 -24.19 21.22 23.01
CA GLY A 644 -24.55 19.82 22.81
C GLY A 644 -23.76 19.18 21.67
N SER A 645 -23.69 19.85 20.51
CA SER A 645 -22.91 19.39 19.35
C SER A 645 -21.42 19.24 19.65
N LEU A 646 -20.81 20.23 20.32
CA LEU A 646 -19.41 20.17 20.74
C LEU A 646 -19.14 19.02 21.72
N MET A 647 -19.99 18.84 22.74
CA MET A 647 -19.86 17.74 23.71
C MET A 647 -20.15 16.37 23.11
N TYR A 648 -21.01 16.28 22.09
CA TYR A 648 -21.31 15.03 21.38
C TYR A 648 -20.14 14.62 20.47
N THR A 649 -19.50 15.58 19.79
CA THR A 649 -18.44 15.32 18.80
C THR A 649 -17.03 15.27 19.40
N GLY A 650 -16.75 16.02 20.47
CA GLY A 650 -15.40 16.14 21.04
C GLY A 650 -14.45 16.94 20.16
N ARG A 651 -14.90 18.13 19.73
CA ARG A 651 -14.17 19.10 18.90
C ARG A 651 -13.88 20.39 19.68
N ASN A 652 -13.03 21.25 19.12
CA ASN A 652 -12.62 22.56 19.63
C ASN A 652 -12.02 22.51 21.04
N GLY A 653 -11.19 21.51 21.33
CA GLY A 653 -10.56 21.37 22.66
C GLY A 653 -11.37 20.62 23.72
N LEU A 654 -12.55 20.09 23.40
CA LEU A 654 -13.42 19.38 24.34
C LEU A 654 -13.32 17.86 24.18
N THR A 655 -13.43 17.13 25.30
CA THR A 655 -13.59 15.66 25.29
C THR A 655 -15.07 15.29 25.15
N ARG A 656 -15.35 14.14 24.53
CA ARG A 656 -16.73 13.67 24.33
C ARG A 656 -17.45 13.41 25.66
N ASN A 657 -18.55 14.11 25.90
CA ASN A 657 -19.48 13.88 27.01
C ASN A 657 -20.91 13.75 26.48
N ILE A 658 -21.26 12.55 26.04
CA ILE A 658 -22.52 12.23 25.38
C ILE A 658 -23.72 12.47 26.31
N GLN A 659 -23.61 12.18 27.62
CA GLN A 659 -24.71 12.40 28.57
C GLN A 659 -25.04 13.89 28.71
N ALA A 660 -24.02 14.75 28.87
CA ALA A 660 -24.23 16.19 28.93
C ALA A 660 -24.78 16.75 27.61
N ALA A 661 -24.30 16.24 26.47
CA ALA A 661 -24.79 16.64 25.16
C ALA A 661 -26.28 16.37 24.97
N VAL A 662 -26.75 15.18 25.39
CA VAL A 662 -28.16 14.77 25.26
C VAL A 662 -29.09 15.62 26.13
N GLU A 663 -28.65 16.02 27.32
CA GLU A 663 -29.42 16.98 28.14
C GLU A 663 -29.52 18.35 27.48
N TYR A 664 -28.45 18.87 26.86
CA TYR A 664 -28.54 20.13 26.12
C TYR A 664 -29.43 20.03 24.87
N PHE A 665 -29.39 18.91 24.14
CA PHE A 665 -30.34 18.67 23.04
C PHE A 665 -31.79 18.57 23.54
N ARG A 666 -32.04 17.94 24.70
CA ARG A 666 -33.38 17.89 25.31
C ARG A 666 -33.89 19.28 25.69
N LEU A 667 -33.02 20.15 26.20
CA LEU A 667 -33.35 21.53 26.57
C LEU A 667 -33.61 22.43 25.35
N GLY A 668 -32.83 22.28 24.27
CA GLY A 668 -33.09 22.99 23.00
C GLY A 668 -34.37 22.50 22.31
N ALA A 669 -34.62 21.18 22.35
CA ALA A 669 -35.83 20.56 21.83
C ALA A 669 -37.10 21.05 22.56
N ALA A 670 -37.02 21.37 23.85
CA ALA A 670 -38.13 21.98 24.60
C ALA A 670 -38.47 23.41 24.16
N GLN A 671 -37.64 24.03 23.31
CA GLN A 671 -37.80 25.37 22.76
C GLN A 671 -38.05 25.37 21.24
N HIS A 672 -38.49 24.23 20.69
CA HIS A 672 -38.79 24.06 19.27
C HIS A 672 -37.58 24.22 18.31
N ASP A 673 -36.34 24.14 18.82
CA ASP A 673 -35.16 24.12 17.94
C ASP A 673 -35.09 22.78 17.16
N ALA A 674 -35.24 22.87 15.85
CA ALA A 674 -35.32 21.71 14.96
C ALA A 674 -34.04 20.84 14.99
N SER A 675 -32.88 21.48 15.13
CA SER A 675 -31.59 20.78 15.23
C SER A 675 -31.47 19.98 16.54
N SER A 676 -31.94 20.55 17.65
CA SER A 676 -31.98 19.90 18.97
C SER A 676 -33.04 18.80 19.03
N HIS A 677 -34.20 18.96 18.38
CA HIS A 677 -35.17 17.88 18.19
C HIS A 677 -34.53 16.68 17.46
N PHE A 678 -33.79 16.91 16.37
CA PHE A 678 -33.07 15.85 15.67
C PHE A 678 -31.96 15.22 16.53
N GLY A 679 -31.15 16.04 17.21
CA GLY A 679 -30.07 15.56 18.09
C GLY A 679 -30.58 14.69 19.25
N TYR A 680 -31.68 15.09 19.88
CA TYR A 680 -32.32 14.33 20.96
C TYR A 680 -32.99 13.05 20.43
N GLY A 681 -33.72 13.13 19.30
CA GLY A 681 -34.31 11.97 18.64
C GLY A 681 -33.27 10.92 18.23
N LEU A 682 -32.13 11.35 17.67
CA LEU A 682 -31.02 10.46 17.32
C LEU A 682 -30.41 9.77 18.55
N ALA A 683 -30.29 10.48 19.67
CA ALA A 683 -29.81 9.92 20.92
C ALA A 683 -30.75 8.85 21.49
N LEU A 684 -32.07 9.11 21.48
CA LEU A 684 -33.10 8.14 21.85
C LEU A 684 -33.13 6.93 20.89
N LEU A 685 -32.93 7.14 19.59
CA LEU A 685 -32.93 6.07 18.58
C LEU A 685 -31.75 5.10 18.79
N LYS A 686 -30.57 5.65 19.10
CA LYS A 686 -29.34 4.86 19.31
C LYS A 686 -29.15 4.36 20.75
N GLY A 687 -29.82 4.97 21.73
CA GLY A 687 -29.51 4.76 23.15
C GLY A 687 -28.18 5.39 23.57
N HIS A 688 -27.76 6.47 22.90
CA HIS A 688 -26.53 7.19 23.20
C HIS A 688 -26.79 8.16 24.34
N GLY A 689 -26.15 7.98 25.51
CA GLY A 689 -26.32 8.86 26.68
C GLY A 689 -27.69 8.79 27.37
N THR A 690 -28.65 8.07 26.80
CA THR A 690 -30.03 7.88 27.29
C THR A 690 -30.48 6.43 27.06
N LYS A 691 -31.62 6.02 27.63
CA LYS A 691 -32.24 4.72 27.30
C LYS A 691 -32.81 4.77 25.88
N LYS A 692 -32.63 3.69 25.13
CA LYS A 692 -33.17 3.58 23.76
C LYS A 692 -34.70 3.59 23.78
N ASN A 693 -35.32 4.52 23.07
CA ASN A 693 -36.77 4.60 22.88
C ASN A 693 -37.07 4.99 21.42
N VAL A 694 -37.48 4.01 20.60
CA VAL A 694 -37.67 4.22 19.15
C VAL A 694 -38.92 5.06 18.86
N ALA A 695 -40.03 4.85 19.58
CA ALA A 695 -41.28 5.58 19.32
C ALA A 695 -41.14 7.08 19.61
N GLU A 696 -40.57 7.43 20.77
CA GLU A 696 -40.28 8.82 21.16
C GLU A 696 -39.21 9.46 20.27
N ALA A 697 -38.21 8.69 19.84
CA ALA A 697 -37.23 9.16 18.86
C ALA A 697 -37.88 9.59 17.54
N ILE A 698 -38.78 8.78 16.98
CA ILE A 698 -39.46 9.08 15.72
C ILE A 698 -40.33 10.34 15.86
N GLN A 699 -41.09 10.48 16.95
CA GLN A 699 -41.87 11.72 17.21
C GLN A 699 -40.99 12.98 17.26
N HIS A 700 -39.78 12.90 17.82
CA HIS A 700 -38.84 14.03 17.81
C HIS A 700 -38.20 14.28 16.43
N ILE A 701 -37.97 13.22 15.65
CA ILE A 701 -37.45 13.32 14.28
C ILE A 701 -38.51 13.90 13.33
N GLU A 702 -39.78 13.51 13.47
CA GLU A 702 -40.92 14.10 12.75
C GLU A 702 -41.06 15.59 13.06
N LYS A 703 -41.05 15.97 14.35
CA LYS A 703 -41.01 17.39 14.77
C LYS A 703 -39.82 18.14 14.20
N ALA A 704 -38.65 17.53 14.07
CA ALA A 704 -37.51 18.18 13.42
C ALA A 704 -37.80 18.49 11.94
N VAL A 705 -38.45 17.58 11.20
CA VAL A 705 -38.88 17.83 9.81
C VAL A 705 -39.95 18.93 9.75
N GLU A 706 -40.95 18.90 10.63
CA GLU A 706 -42.01 19.92 10.72
C GLU A 706 -41.45 21.34 10.95
N HIS A 707 -40.42 21.46 11.81
CA HIS A 707 -39.73 22.72 12.10
C HIS A 707 -38.60 23.01 11.08
N GLY A 708 -38.62 22.38 9.90
CA GLY A 708 -37.77 22.73 8.74
C GLY A 708 -36.43 22.00 8.63
N TYR A 709 -36.07 21.11 9.56
CA TYR A 709 -34.83 20.33 9.47
C TYR A 709 -35.01 19.10 8.57
N LEU A 710 -35.01 19.31 7.25
CA LEU A 710 -35.21 18.26 6.24
C LEU A 710 -34.23 17.07 6.34
N GLY A 711 -33.03 17.28 6.89
CA GLY A 711 -32.05 16.22 7.15
C GLY A 711 -32.58 15.11 8.10
N ALA A 712 -33.59 15.40 8.93
CA ALA A 712 -34.26 14.38 9.75
C ALA A 712 -34.97 13.30 8.91
N LYS A 713 -35.34 13.57 7.65
CA LYS A 713 -35.89 12.57 6.72
C LYS A 713 -34.93 11.39 6.48
N VAL A 714 -33.61 11.57 6.65
CA VAL A 714 -32.62 10.47 6.63
C VAL A 714 -33.02 9.36 7.61
N ALA A 715 -33.37 9.74 8.85
CA ALA A 715 -33.69 8.80 9.91
C ALA A 715 -35.09 8.19 9.77
N LEU A 716 -36.07 8.95 9.26
CA LEU A 716 -37.39 8.42 8.89
C LEU A 716 -37.28 7.38 7.76
N GLY A 717 -36.45 7.64 6.74
CA GLY A 717 -36.17 6.66 5.70
C GLY A 717 -35.49 5.40 6.23
N TYR A 718 -34.55 5.53 7.19
CA TYR A 718 -33.91 4.37 7.82
C TYR A 718 -34.89 3.54 8.67
N HIS A 719 -35.82 4.20 9.38
CA HIS A 719 -36.92 3.52 10.07
C HIS A 719 -37.82 2.76 9.10
N ALA A 720 -38.24 3.41 8.00
CA ALA A 720 -39.03 2.77 6.96
C ALA A 720 -38.31 1.58 6.30
N TYR A 721 -36.98 1.67 6.13
CA TYR A 721 -36.16 0.63 5.51
C TYR A 721 -35.94 -0.60 6.41
N GLU A 722 -35.44 -0.41 7.64
CA GLU A 722 -35.07 -1.53 8.53
C GLU A 722 -36.28 -2.11 9.28
N ILE A 723 -37.14 -1.23 9.81
CA ILE A 723 -38.18 -1.60 10.79
C ILE A 723 -39.50 -1.87 10.07
N GLU A 724 -39.97 -0.94 9.25
CA GLU A 724 -41.22 -1.13 8.48
C GLU A 724 -41.02 -2.04 7.26
N ARG A 725 -39.77 -2.23 6.80
CA ARG A 725 -39.41 -2.91 5.53
C ARG A 725 -40.15 -2.35 4.31
N ASN A 726 -40.50 -1.07 4.37
CA ASN A 726 -41.20 -0.34 3.33
C ASN A 726 -40.19 0.42 2.46
N TYR A 727 -39.57 -0.31 1.53
CA TYR A 727 -38.51 0.18 0.65
C TYR A 727 -38.93 1.38 -0.22
N THR A 728 -40.18 1.44 -0.65
CA THR A 728 -40.69 2.56 -1.46
C THR A 728 -40.86 3.83 -0.63
N LYS A 729 -41.40 3.73 0.58
CA LYS A 729 -41.50 4.85 1.55
C LYS A 729 -40.11 5.36 1.97
N ALA A 730 -39.16 4.45 2.21
CA ALA A 730 -37.77 4.80 2.51
C ALA A 730 -37.10 5.58 1.36
N ALA A 731 -37.23 5.08 0.13
CA ALA A 731 -36.73 5.75 -1.06
C ALA A 731 -37.38 7.12 -1.31
N GLN A 732 -38.69 7.26 -1.04
CA GLN A 732 -39.37 8.56 -1.12
C GLN A 732 -38.77 9.58 -0.15
N TYR A 733 -38.62 9.25 1.14
CA TYR A 733 -38.03 10.18 2.11
C TYR A 733 -36.60 10.61 1.74
N TRP A 734 -35.76 9.68 1.30
CA TRP A 734 -34.39 9.99 0.89
C TRP A 734 -34.33 10.75 -0.43
N LYS A 735 -35.24 10.46 -1.39
CA LYS A 735 -35.31 11.19 -2.65
C LYS A 735 -35.80 12.62 -2.46
N GLU A 736 -36.89 12.85 -1.73
CA GLU A 736 -37.36 14.20 -1.40
C GLU A 736 -36.28 15.03 -0.69
N CYS A 737 -35.59 14.41 0.27
CA CYS A 737 -34.44 15.03 0.95
C CYS A 737 -33.32 15.38 -0.04
N PHE A 738 -32.91 14.44 -0.89
CA PHE A 738 -31.84 14.65 -1.87
C PHE A 738 -32.20 15.73 -2.90
N ASP A 739 -33.38 15.65 -3.51
CA ASP A 739 -33.83 16.58 -4.55
C ASP A 739 -33.95 18.02 -4.02
N GLN A 740 -34.33 18.20 -2.73
CA GLN A 740 -34.45 19.52 -2.10
C GLN A 740 -33.13 20.06 -1.53
N THR A 741 -32.35 19.23 -0.83
CA THR A 741 -31.21 19.69 -0.01
C THR A 741 -29.85 19.30 -0.56
N HIS A 742 -29.79 18.37 -1.53
CA HIS A 742 -28.56 17.80 -2.04
C HIS A 742 -27.69 17.16 -0.93
N ASP A 743 -28.33 16.62 0.12
CA ASP A 743 -27.69 16.01 1.28
C ASP A 743 -26.95 14.70 0.95
N ALA A 744 -25.80 14.53 1.61
CA ALA A 744 -24.87 13.43 1.36
C ALA A 744 -25.33 12.09 1.97
N HIS A 745 -26.07 12.10 3.08
CA HIS A 745 -26.61 10.89 3.70
C HIS A 745 -27.82 10.37 2.91
N CYS A 746 -28.69 11.27 2.44
CA CYS A 746 -29.79 10.93 1.54
C CYS A 746 -29.26 10.34 0.21
N ALA A 747 -28.22 10.94 -0.38
CA ALA A 747 -27.53 10.37 -1.54
C ALA A 747 -26.94 8.97 -1.24
N HIS A 748 -26.22 8.80 -0.13
CA HIS A 748 -25.65 7.50 0.26
C HIS A 748 -26.73 6.40 0.33
N ASN A 749 -27.84 6.66 1.03
CA ASN A 749 -28.90 5.69 1.22
C ASN A 749 -29.59 5.32 -0.11
N LEU A 750 -29.78 6.28 -1.03
CA LEU A 750 -30.24 5.97 -2.39
C LEU A 750 -29.25 5.05 -3.11
N GLY A 751 -27.94 5.29 -2.98
CA GLY A 751 -26.90 4.39 -3.47
C GLY A 751 -27.02 2.96 -2.92
N VAL A 752 -27.34 2.82 -1.63
CA VAL A 752 -27.61 1.51 -0.99
C VAL A 752 -28.80 0.81 -1.64
N MET A 753 -29.91 1.53 -1.87
CA MET A 753 -31.09 0.97 -2.52
C MET A 753 -30.81 0.40 -3.92
N TRP A 754 -30.01 1.11 -4.72
CA TRP A 754 -29.58 0.67 -6.04
C TRP A 754 -28.67 -0.57 -5.99
N THR A 755 -27.72 -0.64 -5.04
CA THR A 755 -26.90 -1.85 -4.84
C THR A 755 -27.68 -3.06 -4.33
N ALA A 756 -28.76 -2.84 -3.58
CA ALA A 756 -29.60 -3.91 -3.03
C ALA A 756 -30.73 -4.35 -3.99
N GLY A 757 -31.00 -3.59 -5.06
CA GLY A 757 -32.16 -3.82 -5.93
C GLY A 757 -33.51 -3.60 -5.23
N HIS A 758 -33.53 -2.86 -4.13
CA HIS A 758 -34.75 -2.61 -3.34
C HIS A 758 -35.59 -1.45 -3.87
N TYR A 759 -35.01 -0.57 -4.69
CA TYR A 759 -35.73 0.50 -5.37
C TYR A 759 -35.03 0.86 -6.69
N PRO A 760 -35.77 1.09 -7.80
CA PRO A 760 -37.23 0.94 -7.92
C PRO A 760 -37.70 -0.52 -7.75
N PRO A 761 -38.96 -0.77 -7.36
CA PRO A 761 -39.45 -2.13 -7.14
C PRO A 761 -39.39 -2.96 -8.43
N ASN A 762 -39.04 -4.24 -8.28
CA ASN A 762 -38.83 -5.22 -9.37
C ASN A 762 -37.68 -4.90 -10.36
N TYR A 763 -36.77 -3.97 -10.04
CA TYR A 763 -35.56 -3.73 -10.84
C TYR A 763 -34.39 -4.62 -10.44
N VAL A 764 -33.45 -4.80 -11.37
CA VAL A 764 -32.16 -5.47 -11.14
C VAL A 764 -31.18 -4.48 -10.50
N VAL A 765 -30.24 -5.00 -9.69
CA VAL A 765 -29.13 -4.24 -9.08
C VAL A 765 -28.39 -3.40 -10.13
N ASP A 766 -28.28 -2.10 -9.89
CA ASP A 766 -27.56 -1.16 -10.76
C ASP A 766 -26.38 -0.52 -10.01
N HIS A 767 -25.19 -1.07 -10.25
CA HIS A 767 -23.96 -0.55 -9.67
C HIS A 767 -23.52 0.81 -10.24
N VAL A 768 -23.98 1.20 -11.44
CA VAL A 768 -23.61 2.48 -12.07
C VAL A 768 -24.39 3.61 -11.43
N GLN A 769 -25.71 3.47 -11.30
CA GLN A 769 -26.55 4.42 -10.58
C GLN A 769 -26.10 4.54 -9.13
N ALA A 770 -25.86 3.40 -8.45
CA ALA A 770 -25.33 3.42 -7.10
C ALA A 770 -24.00 4.18 -6.99
N TRP A 771 -23.05 3.92 -7.89
CA TRP A 771 -21.74 4.59 -7.90
C TRP A 771 -21.85 6.11 -8.11
N GLN A 772 -22.81 6.60 -8.89
CA GLN A 772 -23.07 8.03 -9.04
C GLN A 772 -23.53 8.66 -7.72
N TYR A 773 -24.53 8.07 -7.06
CA TYR A 773 -25.00 8.53 -5.74
C TYR A 773 -23.92 8.46 -4.65
N TYR A 774 -23.14 7.36 -4.59
CA TYR A 774 -22.03 7.24 -3.66
C TYR A 774 -20.92 8.26 -3.95
N SER A 775 -20.57 8.51 -5.21
CA SER A 775 -19.54 9.48 -5.59
C SER A 775 -19.93 10.91 -5.19
N PHE A 776 -21.19 11.27 -5.39
CA PHE A 776 -21.75 12.55 -4.95
C PHE A 776 -21.70 12.70 -3.41
N ALA A 777 -22.08 11.65 -2.69
CA ALA A 777 -22.06 11.61 -1.23
C ALA A 777 -20.63 11.69 -0.65
N ALA A 778 -19.68 10.98 -1.27
CA ALA A 778 -18.27 10.98 -0.87
C ALA A 778 -17.63 12.36 -1.02
N GLN A 779 -17.91 13.06 -2.13
CA GLN A 779 -17.47 14.45 -2.38
C GLN A 779 -17.98 15.44 -1.33
N ARG A 780 -19.14 15.16 -0.72
CA ARG A 780 -19.73 15.97 0.38
C ARG A 780 -19.38 15.46 1.78
N GLY A 781 -18.43 14.52 1.90
CA GLY A 781 -17.89 14.09 3.18
C GLY A 781 -18.50 12.82 3.79
N GLN A 782 -19.54 12.21 3.19
CA GLN A 782 -20.18 11.02 3.77
C GLN A 782 -19.21 9.83 3.79
N VAL A 783 -19.01 9.26 4.97
CA VAL A 783 -17.90 8.35 5.29
C VAL A 783 -18.01 6.96 4.65
N ASP A 784 -19.16 6.29 4.74
CA ASP A 784 -19.33 4.96 4.12
C ASP A 784 -19.26 5.05 2.59
N SER A 785 -19.77 6.13 1.99
CA SER A 785 -19.65 6.45 0.58
C SER A 785 -18.19 6.64 0.17
N LYS A 786 -17.35 7.33 0.95
CA LYS A 786 -15.89 7.39 0.67
C LYS A 786 -15.29 5.99 0.61
N ILE A 787 -15.63 5.11 1.57
CA ILE A 787 -15.16 3.72 1.65
C ILE A 787 -15.66 2.85 0.48
N VAL A 788 -16.93 3.00 0.09
CA VAL A 788 -17.55 2.27 -1.04
C VAL A 788 -17.00 2.77 -2.38
N VAL A 789 -16.84 4.08 -2.56
CA VAL A 789 -16.20 4.67 -3.75
C VAL A 789 -14.73 4.26 -3.82
N ALA A 790 -14.01 4.21 -2.69
CA ALA A 790 -12.65 3.69 -2.65
C ALA A 790 -12.59 2.23 -3.14
N TYR A 791 -13.50 1.38 -2.64
CA TYR A 791 -13.61 -0.01 -3.06
C TYR A 791 -13.90 -0.17 -4.56
N TYR A 792 -14.87 0.58 -5.10
CA TYR A 792 -15.16 0.59 -6.54
C TYR A 792 -13.93 1.02 -7.37
N ASN A 793 -13.18 2.03 -6.92
CA ASN A 793 -11.96 2.48 -7.59
C ASN A 793 -10.80 1.47 -7.48
N ALA A 794 -10.64 0.76 -6.35
CA ALA A 794 -9.59 -0.25 -6.17
C ALA A 794 -9.85 -1.48 -7.04
N ARG A 795 -11.11 -1.91 -7.12
CA ARG A 795 -11.54 -3.10 -7.85
C ARG A 795 -11.65 -2.88 -9.36
N GLY A 796 -12.32 -1.80 -9.77
CA GLY A 796 -12.81 -1.59 -11.14
C GLY A 796 -13.64 -2.77 -11.65
N GLY A 797 -13.56 -3.05 -12.96
CA GLY A 797 -14.17 -4.24 -13.58
C GLY A 797 -15.51 -4.00 -14.28
N HIS A 798 -16.01 -2.76 -14.32
CA HIS A 798 -17.18 -2.37 -15.08
C HIS A 798 -16.80 -1.30 -16.13
N PRO A 799 -17.37 -1.28 -17.36
CA PRO A 799 -16.98 -0.32 -18.40
C PRO A 799 -17.07 1.15 -18.00
N VAL A 800 -18.00 1.51 -17.11
CA VAL A 800 -18.17 2.87 -16.56
C VAL A 800 -17.32 3.10 -15.30
N ILE A 801 -17.10 2.05 -14.49
CA ILE A 801 -16.39 2.15 -13.19
C ILE A 801 -14.95 1.66 -13.41
N ILE A 802 -14.14 2.56 -13.96
CA ILE A 802 -12.74 2.33 -14.30
C ILE A 802 -11.92 2.23 -13.01
N ARG A 803 -10.99 1.27 -12.96
CA ARG A 803 -10.07 1.10 -11.83
C ARG A 803 -9.13 2.30 -11.69
N ASN A 804 -9.06 2.90 -10.51
CA ASN A 804 -8.20 4.04 -10.20
C ASN A 804 -7.60 3.91 -8.78
N PRO A 805 -6.48 3.17 -8.61
CA PRO A 805 -5.86 2.93 -7.31
C PRO A 805 -5.43 4.20 -6.55
N PRO A 806 -4.85 5.25 -7.17
CA PRO A 806 -4.57 6.51 -6.49
C PRO A 806 -5.81 7.09 -5.81
N LEU A 807 -6.93 7.16 -6.54
CA LEU A 807 -8.18 7.71 -6.02
C LEU A 807 -8.79 6.82 -4.93
N ALA A 808 -8.67 5.49 -5.06
CA ALA A 808 -9.06 4.56 -4.01
C ALA A 808 -8.29 4.81 -2.71
N ALA A 809 -6.96 4.94 -2.80
CA ALA A 809 -6.13 5.23 -1.65
C ALA A 809 -6.46 6.59 -1.02
N ILE A 810 -6.68 7.65 -1.81
CA ILE A 810 -7.05 8.99 -1.31
C ILE A 810 -8.37 8.94 -0.51
N TRP A 811 -9.42 8.32 -1.06
CA TRP A 811 -10.72 8.23 -0.36
C TRP A 811 -10.63 7.45 0.96
N SER A 812 -9.88 6.35 0.99
CA SER A 812 -9.64 5.58 2.22
C SER A 812 -8.77 6.36 3.21
N CYS A 813 -7.74 7.07 2.74
CA CYS A 813 -6.84 7.88 3.57
C CYS A 813 -7.61 8.97 4.32
N ASN A 814 -8.47 9.69 3.60
CA ASN A 814 -9.29 10.76 4.18
C ASN A 814 -10.19 10.29 5.34
N VAL A 815 -10.71 9.04 5.29
CA VAL A 815 -11.46 8.46 6.42
C VAL A 815 -10.53 7.91 7.52
N ALA A 816 -9.37 7.38 7.15
CA ALA A 816 -8.39 6.87 8.12
C ALA A 816 -7.84 7.99 9.02
N GLU A 817 -7.53 9.16 8.45
CA GLU A 817 -6.98 10.31 9.18
C GLU A 817 -7.94 10.87 10.25
N GLU A 818 -9.26 10.76 10.03
CA GLU A 818 -10.29 11.18 11.00
C GLU A 818 -10.33 10.32 12.29
N SER A 819 -9.50 9.28 12.41
CA SER A 819 -9.49 8.38 13.59
C SER A 819 -9.23 9.07 14.93
N SER A 820 -9.82 8.53 16.00
CA SER A 820 -9.59 9.03 17.37
C SER A 820 -8.13 8.87 17.83
N SER A 821 -7.40 7.88 17.30
CA SER A 821 -5.99 7.65 17.65
C SER A 821 -5.11 8.78 17.13
N VAL A 822 -5.28 9.20 15.88
CA VAL A 822 -4.59 10.36 15.30
C VAL A 822 -4.99 11.63 16.05
N GLY A 823 -6.29 11.85 16.28
CA GLY A 823 -6.79 12.97 17.08
C GLY A 823 -6.18 13.04 18.47
N SER A 824 -6.01 11.91 19.16
CA SER A 824 -5.36 11.87 20.49
C SER A 824 -3.89 12.28 20.48
N VAL A 825 -3.15 12.01 19.40
CA VAL A 825 -1.73 12.37 19.26
C VAL A 825 -1.62 13.86 18.97
N VAL A 826 -2.39 14.37 18.01
CA VAL A 826 -2.41 15.79 17.66
C VAL A 826 -2.90 16.65 18.83
N ARG A 827 -3.95 16.23 19.55
CA ARG A 827 -4.45 16.88 20.79
C ARG A 827 -3.33 17.05 21.82
N ARG A 828 -2.61 15.97 22.14
CA ARG A 828 -1.50 16.00 23.12
C ARG A 828 -0.36 16.90 22.65
N ALA A 829 -0.08 16.94 21.34
CA ALA A 829 0.91 17.82 20.76
C ALA A 829 0.53 19.32 20.94
N LEU A 830 -0.73 19.66 20.65
CA LEU A 830 -1.26 21.02 20.77
C LEU A 830 -1.41 21.48 22.23
N GLU A 831 -1.84 20.60 23.14
CA GLU A 831 -1.85 20.86 24.58
C GLU A 831 -0.44 21.11 25.12
N GLY A 832 0.53 20.27 24.71
CA GLY A 832 1.94 20.45 25.05
C GLY A 832 2.49 21.80 24.58
N TYR A 833 2.08 22.26 23.39
CA TYR A 833 2.48 23.57 22.85
C TYR A 833 1.93 24.71 23.73
N ARG A 834 0.62 24.75 23.95
CA ARG A 834 -0.03 25.82 24.73
C ARG A 834 0.49 25.85 26.17
N ASP A 835 0.71 24.69 26.77
CA ASP A 835 1.23 24.55 28.14
C ASP A 835 2.76 24.78 28.21
N ARG A 836 3.41 25.22 27.12
CA ARG A 836 4.86 25.50 26.98
C ARG A 836 5.79 24.29 27.19
N ARG A 837 5.24 23.07 27.13
CA ARG A 837 5.97 21.79 27.20
C ARG A 837 6.48 21.41 25.80
N TRP A 838 7.39 22.23 25.27
CA TRP A 838 7.79 22.20 23.86
C TRP A 838 8.33 20.86 23.36
N TYR A 839 9.12 20.15 24.18
CA TYR A 839 9.68 18.84 23.82
C TYR A 839 8.60 17.77 23.69
N SER A 840 7.67 17.71 24.65
CA SER A 840 6.49 16.83 24.61
C SER A 840 5.65 17.09 23.37
N SER A 841 5.38 18.37 23.08
CA SER A 841 4.69 18.82 21.85
C SER A 841 5.40 18.34 20.58
N PHE A 842 6.72 18.57 20.49
CA PHE A 842 7.55 18.19 19.35
C PHE A 842 7.57 16.67 19.12
N VAL A 843 7.69 15.85 20.17
CA VAL A 843 7.64 14.38 20.05
C VAL A 843 6.29 13.90 19.50
N PHE A 844 5.17 14.47 19.94
CA PHE A 844 3.85 14.08 19.42
C PHE A 844 3.59 14.58 18.00
N TYR A 845 4.08 15.78 17.61
CA TYR A 845 4.05 16.20 16.22
C TYR A 845 4.97 15.36 15.32
N LEU A 846 6.14 14.91 15.81
CA LEU A 846 6.97 13.92 15.13
C LEU A 846 6.27 12.56 15.00
N GLN A 847 5.49 12.12 15.99
CA GLN A 847 4.70 10.89 15.88
C GLN A 847 3.60 11.02 14.81
N ALA A 848 2.93 12.19 14.72
CA ALA A 848 2.00 12.49 13.64
C ALA A 848 2.69 12.57 12.27
N ALA A 849 3.89 13.16 12.18
CA ALA A 849 4.72 13.18 10.97
C ALA A 849 5.12 11.76 10.54
N LEU A 850 5.53 10.89 11.49
CA LEU A 850 5.82 9.49 11.21
C LEU A 850 4.61 8.76 10.63
N ALA A 851 3.41 9.06 11.18
CA ALA A 851 2.13 8.54 10.70
C ALA A 851 1.81 8.96 9.26
N GLY A 852 2.42 10.05 8.77
CA GLY A 852 2.20 10.60 7.42
C GLY A 852 1.31 11.85 7.38
N ILE A 853 0.76 12.28 8.53
CA ILE A 853 -0.09 13.45 8.65
C ILE A 853 0.70 14.72 8.30
N GLU A 854 0.23 15.47 7.30
CA GLU A 854 0.86 16.71 6.83
C GLU A 854 1.05 17.75 7.95
N LEU A 855 0.06 17.88 8.83
CA LEU A 855 0.11 18.74 10.02
C LEU A 855 1.30 18.43 10.94
N GLY A 856 1.62 17.15 11.10
CA GLY A 856 2.74 16.72 11.93
C GLY A 856 4.08 17.20 11.38
N TYR A 857 4.27 17.11 10.05
CA TYR A 857 5.47 17.61 9.39
C TYR A 857 5.60 19.14 9.51
N PHE A 858 4.51 19.88 9.30
CA PHE A 858 4.52 21.34 9.41
C PHE A 858 4.80 21.78 10.85
N ASN A 859 3.99 21.34 11.82
CA ASN A 859 4.09 21.80 13.21
C ASN A 859 5.41 21.35 13.88
N ALA A 860 5.92 20.15 13.60
CA ALA A 860 7.25 19.76 14.06
C ALA A 860 8.37 20.58 13.38
N GLY A 861 8.23 20.87 12.08
CA GLY A 861 9.15 21.73 11.33
C GLY A 861 9.23 23.14 11.92
N PHE A 862 8.07 23.76 12.17
CA PHE A 862 7.91 25.06 12.84
C PHE A 862 8.58 25.06 14.22
N LEU A 863 8.24 24.11 15.11
CA LEU A 863 8.81 24.05 16.46
C LEU A 863 10.34 23.93 16.46
N CYS A 864 10.88 23.06 15.61
CA CYS A 864 12.32 22.91 15.52
C CYS A 864 12.99 24.14 14.89
N ASN A 865 12.29 24.88 14.02
CA ASN A 865 12.79 26.16 13.53
C ASN A 865 12.79 27.20 14.66
N GLU A 866 11.66 27.51 15.29
CA GLU A 866 11.62 28.60 16.28
C GLU A 866 12.49 28.33 17.53
N LEU A 867 12.53 27.10 18.03
CA LEU A 867 13.16 26.78 19.31
C LEU A 867 14.62 26.34 19.16
N LYS A 868 15.56 27.26 19.47
CA LYS A 868 17.01 27.02 19.42
C LYS A 868 17.48 25.80 20.21
N GLU A 869 16.82 25.47 21.31
CA GLU A 869 17.15 24.31 22.15
C GLU A 869 16.88 22.97 21.45
N LEU A 870 15.83 22.91 20.61
CA LEU A 870 15.55 21.74 19.76
C LEU A 870 16.59 21.59 18.65
N ARG A 871 17.05 22.71 18.06
CA ARG A 871 18.09 22.70 17.01
C ARG A 871 19.43 22.14 17.51
N TYR A 872 19.81 22.39 18.77
CA TYR A 872 21.09 21.92 19.32
C TYR A 872 21.15 20.40 19.53
N ARG A 873 19.99 19.74 19.64
CA ARG A 873 19.87 18.31 20.00
C ARG A 873 19.64 17.36 18.82
N LYS A 874 19.46 17.90 17.60
CA LYS A 874 19.40 17.12 16.36
C LYS A 874 20.65 17.42 15.52
N SER A 875 21.34 16.38 15.04
CA SER A 875 22.51 16.53 14.15
C SER A 875 22.15 16.94 12.71
N ASN A 876 20.87 16.86 12.33
CA ASN A 876 20.39 17.11 10.98
C ASN A 876 19.39 18.28 10.91
N ASP A 877 19.38 18.99 9.79
CA ASP A 877 18.50 20.14 9.54
C ASP A 877 17.02 19.75 9.54
N CYS A 878 16.27 20.22 10.53
CA CYS A 878 14.81 20.06 10.58
C CYS A 878 14.08 20.60 9.34
N ILE A 879 14.59 21.66 8.71
CA ILE A 879 14.01 22.20 7.47
C ILE A 879 14.19 21.20 6.31
N GLU A 880 15.36 20.57 6.20
CA GLU A 880 15.63 19.59 5.13
C GLU A 880 14.81 18.31 5.32
N GLU A 881 14.56 17.89 6.55
CA GLU A 881 13.82 16.65 6.83
C GLU A 881 12.30 16.85 6.91
N LEU A 882 11.80 17.86 7.63
CA LEU A 882 10.38 17.99 7.97
C LEU A 882 9.62 18.89 6.99
N LEU A 883 10.07 20.13 6.79
CA LEU A 883 9.35 21.07 5.91
C LEU A 883 9.42 20.66 4.44
N ASN A 884 10.55 20.14 3.96
CA ASN A 884 10.64 19.48 2.65
C ASN A 884 9.65 18.30 2.48
N ARG A 885 9.42 17.51 3.54
CA ARG A 885 8.44 16.40 3.50
C ARG A 885 7.00 16.92 3.50
N TYR A 886 6.71 17.96 4.27
CA TYR A 886 5.43 18.68 4.16
C TYR A 886 5.18 19.14 2.72
N LEU A 887 6.14 19.81 2.06
CA LEU A 887 6.00 20.23 0.66
C LEU A 887 5.82 19.07 -0.34
N LEU A 888 6.38 17.89 -0.05
CA LEU A 888 6.20 16.69 -0.88
C LEU A 888 4.78 16.11 -0.73
N VAL A 889 4.29 16.02 0.51
CA VAL A 889 2.97 15.47 0.86
C VAL A 889 1.86 16.40 0.36
N HIS A 890 2.00 17.71 0.58
CA HIS A 890 1.02 18.75 0.23
C HIS A 890 0.90 19.02 -1.28
N ARG A 891 1.85 18.56 -2.12
CA ARG A 891 1.97 18.91 -3.55
C ARG A 891 0.76 18.53 -4.44
N GLN A 892 -0.24 17.83 -3.89
CA GLN A 892 -1.51 17.52 -4.56
C GLN A 892 -2.63 18.55 -4.28
N ASN A 893 -2.44 19.45 -3.30
CA ASN A 893 -3.37 20.54 -2.95
C ASN A 893 -2.86 21.89 -3.48
N VAL A 894 -3.77 22.73 -3.96
CA VAL A 894 -3.44 23.96 -4.71
C VAL A 894 -2.78 25.04 -3.85
N ASN A 895 -3.08 25.11 -2.55
CA ASN A 895 -2.62 26.17 -1.64
C ASN A 895 -1.68 25.58 -0.57
N VAL A 896 -0.36 25.67 -0.78
CA VAL A 896 0.67 25.35 0.22
C VAL A 896 0.87 26.53 1.18
N ASP A 897 1.16 26.29 2.45
CA ASP A 897 1.42 27.38 3.39
C ASP A 897 2.70 28.20 3.08
N SER A 898 2.60 29.52 3.22
CA SER A 898 3.67 30.49 2.97
C SER A 898 4.94 30.21 3.78
N TYR A 899 4.80 29.95 5.08
CA TYR A 899 5.94 29.83 6.01
C TYR A 899 6.83 28.64 5.62
N ALA A 900 6.22 27.53 5.21
CA ALA A 900 6.97 26.35 4.77
C ALA A 900 7.69 26.59 3.44
N LEU A 901 7.05 27.24 2.46
CA LEU A 901 7.69 27.59 1.18
C LEU A 901 8.90 28.51 1.40
N LEU A 902 8.72 29.56 2.20
CA LEU A 902 9.76 30.53 2.55
C LEU A 902 10.98 29.85 3.19
N ASN A 903 10.78 29.15 4.31
CA ASN A 903 11.88 28.56 5.09
C ASN A 903 12.65 27.50 4.27
N VAL A 904 11.96 26.71 3.43
CA VAL A 904 12.63 25.73 2.56
C VAL A 904 13.37 26.42 1.40
N ALA A 905 12.84 27.50 0.84
CA ALA A 905 13.52 28.28 -0.18
C ALA A 905 14.80 28.93 0.35
N GLU A 906 14.73 29.57 1.52
CA GLU A 906 15.89 30.15 2.22
C GLU A 906 16.95 29.08 2.54
N TYR A 907 16.51 27.90 2.99
CA TYR A 907 17.39 26.76 3.22
C TYR A 907 18.16 26.33 1.96
N TYR A 908 17.48 26.25 0.82
CA TYR A 908 18.13 25.94 -0.46
C TYR A 908 19.05 27.06 -0.96
N GLN A 909 18.66 28.33 -0.78
CA GLN A 909 19.47 29.50 -1.14
C GLN A 909 20.75 29.59 -0.31
N TRP A 910 20.64 29.62 1.02
CA TRP A 910 21.75 29.93 1.91
C TRP A 910 22.61 28.71 2.25
N LYS A 911 21.99 27.57 2.59
CA LYS A 911 22.73 26.39 3.08
C LYS A 911 23.16 25.45 1.96
N LYS A 912 22.25 25.09 1.05
CA LYS A 912 22.57 24.17 -0.08
C LYS A 912 23.11 24.88 -1.32
N ARG A 913 23.03 26.23 -1.39
CA ARG A 913 23.41 27.07 -2.55
C ARG A 913 22.74 26.64 -3.87
N ASN A 914 21.54 26.05 -3.80
CA ASN A 914 20.76 25.62 -4.95
C ASN A 914 19.72 26.69 -5.31
N PHE A 915 20.18 27.69 -6.07
CA PHE A 915 19.34 28.82 -6.49
C PHE A 915 18.15 28.39 -7.36
N THR A 916 18.29 27.37 -8.21
CA THR A 916 17.21 26.90 -9.10
C THR A 916 16.00 26.44 -8.29
N LYS A 917 16.22 25.62 -7.25
CA LYS A 917 15.13 25.15 -6.37
C LYS A 917 14.58 26.26 -5.46
N ALA A 918 15.44 27.18 -5.00
CA ALA A 918 14.98 28.36 -4.24
C ALA A 918 14.06 29.25 -5.08
N ILE A 919 14.44 29.54 -6.34
CA ILE A 919 13.64 30.33 -7.29
C ILE A 919 12.28 29.66 -7.57
N GLU A 920 12.24 28.34 -7.81
CA GLU A 920 10.98 27.58 -7.98
C GLU A 920 10.00 27.82 -6.80
N LEU A 921 10.52 27.74 -5.58
CA LEU A 921 9.74 27.90 -4.35
C LEU A 921 9.32 29.35 -4.09
N TYR A 922 10.17 30.35 -4.38
CA TYR A 922 9.78 31.76 -4.26
C TYR A 922 8.75 32.19 -5.31
N VAL A 923 8.80 31.62 -6.52
CA VAL A 923 7.75 31.81 -7.54
C VAL A 923 6.42 31.19 -7.08
N GLN A 924 6.47 30.01 -6.43
CA GLN A 924 5.28 29.40 -5.85
C GLN A 924 4.72 30.24 -4.69
N LEU A 925 5.58 30.74 -3.80
CA LEU A 925 5.22 31.65 -2.70
C LEU A 925 4.50 32.90 -3.22
N TYR A 926 5.06 33.53 -4.27
CA TYR A 926 4.43 34.67 -4.94
C TYR A 926 3.05 34.33 -5.53
N ARG A 927 2.90 33.16 -6.17
CA ARG A 927 1.61 32.71 -6.72
C ARG A 927 0.54 32.46 -5.65
N ASN A 928 0.94 32.19 -4.41
CA ASN A 928 0.01 32.08 -3.27
C ASN A 928 -0.42 33.46 -2.73
N GLY A 929 -0.05 34.57 -3.38
CA GLY A 929 -0.39 35.93 -2.96
C GLY A 929 0.59 36.53 -1.94
N ASP A 930 1.77 35.94 -1.78
CA ASP A 930 2.76 36.35 -0.79
C ASP A 930 3.91 37.15 -1.43
N ALA A 931 3.95 38.45 -1.13
CA ALA A 931 4.92 39.37 -1.70
C ALA A 931 6.36 39.12 -1.24
N GLN A 932 6.58 38.35 -0.16
CA GLN A 932 7.93 37.92 0.24
C GLN A 932 8.62 37.11 -0.87
N GLY A 933 7.88 36.33 -1.65
CA GLY A 933 8.43 35.62 -2.82
C GLY A 933 9.10 36.56 -3.82
N LEU A 934 8.51 37.74 -4.08
CA LEU A 934 9.09 38.72 -4.99
C LEU A 934 10.30 39.44 -4.37
N TYR A 935 10.26 39.70 -3.06
CA TYR A 935 11.40 40.24 -2.30
C TYR A 935 12.64 39.33 -2.39
N HIS A 936 12.49 38.03 -2.16
CA HIS A 936 13.63 37.11 -2.20
C HIS A 936 14.14 36.83 -3.62
N LEU A 937 13.28 36.85 -4.64
CA LEU A 937 13.73 36.85 -6.04
C LEU A 937 14.59 38.08 -6.36
N ALA A 938 14.18 39.27 -5.92
CA ALA A 938 14.99 40.48 -6.03
C ALA A 938 16.31 40.36 -5.25
N GLN A 939 16.29 39.78 -4.05
CA GLN A 939 17.47 39.55 -3.23
C GLN A 939 18.48 38.60 -3.91
N ILE A 940 18.03 37.55 -4.60
CA ILE A 940 18.91 36.67 -5.41
C ILE A 940 19.53 37.47 -6.57
N GLU A 941 18.71 38.20 -7.33
CA GLU A 941 19.18 39.04 -8.45
C GLU A 941 20.12 40.18 -7.99
N GLU A 942 20.03 40.63 -6.73
CA GLU A 942 20.92 41.62 -6.09
C GLU A 942 22.22 41.02 -5.54
N THR A 943 22.16 39.82 -4.94
CA THR A 943 23.33 39.18 -4.30
C THR A 943 24.20 38.36 -5.27
N ASN A 944 23.65 37.86 -6.39
CA ASN A 944 24.37 37.00 -7.32
C ASN A 944 24.53 37.63 -8.72
N PRO A 945 25.56 38.46 -8.98
CA PRO A 945 25.74 39.14 -10.27
C PRO A 945 26.06 38.21 -11.45
N ASN A 946 26.54 36.99 -11.19
CA ASN A 946 26.99 36.04 -12.22
C ASN A 946 25.90 35.07 -12.67
N ASN A 947 24.75 35.02 -11.99
CA ASN A 947 23.67 34.10 -12.26
C ASN A 947 22.33 34.84 -12.19
N THR A 948 22.02 35.61 -13.23
CA THR A 948 20.79 36.39 -13.34
C THR A 948 19.55 35.48 -13.42
N ILE A 949 18.44 35.94 -12.84
CA ILE A 949 17.20 35.18 -12.85
C ILE A 949 16.68 35.08 -14.30
N PRO A 950 16.39 33.88 -14.83
CA PRO A 950 15.96 33.69 -16.21
C PRO A 950 14.72 34.50 -16.57
N TRP A 951 14.67 35.05 -17.79
CA TRP A 951 13.63 36.02 -18.17
C TRP A 951 12.19 35.49 -18.04
N HIS A 952 11.99 34.20 -18.31
CA HIS A 952 10.68 33.56 -18.17
C HIS A 952 10.15 33.55 -16.72
N VAL A 953 11.04 33.60 -15.71
CA VAL A 953 10.64 33.63 -14.29
C VAL A 953 9.98 34.96 -13.94
N TRP A 954 10.54 36.09 -14.39
CA TRP A 954 9.95 37.41 -14.19
C TRP A 954 8.56 37.52 -14.83
N VAL A 955 8.41 36.98 -16.04
CA VAL A 955 7.11 36.89 -16.73
C VAL A 955 6.11 36.01 -15.95
N GLN A 956 6.56 34.91 -15.34
CA GLN A 956 5.72 34.04 -14.51
C GLN A 956 5.23 34.68 -13.21
N VAL A 957 5.92 35.72 -12.71
CA VAL A 957 5.49 36.54 -11.56
C VAL A 957 4.84 37.86 -11.98
N GLY A 958 4.47 38.01 -13.27
CA GLY A 958 3.77 39.19 -13.78
C GLY A 958 4.65 40.44 -13.98
N VAL A 959 5.95 40.36 -13.72
CA VAL A 959 6.89 41.45 -13.88
C VAL A 959 7.36 41.53 -15.34
N ARG A 960 7.14 42.68 -15.97
CA ARG A 960 7.65 43.01 -17.32
C ARG A 960 8.54 44.25 -17.23
N PHE A 961 9.67 44.23 -17.93
CA PHE A 961 10.63 45.32 -17.97
C PHE A 961 10.68 45.93 -19.38
N ASP A 962 10.71 47.25 -19.47
CA ASP A 962 11.01 47.96 -20.71
C ASP A 962 12.49 47.82 -21.09
N GLU A 963 12.85 48.05 -22.36
CA GLU A 963 14.23 47.91 -22.86
C GLU A 963 15.28 48.69 -22.03
N LYS A 964 14.93 49.93 -21.62
CA LYS A 964 15.79 50.78 -20.76
C LYS A 964 15.98 50.21 -19.35
N THR A 965 15.01 49.45 -18.87
CA THR A 965 15.03 48.79 -17.56
C THR A 965 15.81 47.48 -17.64
N ILE A 966 15.67 46.71 -18.74
CA ILE A 966 16.46 45.49 -19.00
C ILE A 966 17.96 45.77 -18.93
N ALA A 967 18.43 46.87 -19.51
CA ALA A 967 19.86 47.19 -19.60
C ALA A 967 20.55 47.49 -18.26
N ASN A 968 19.83 47.92 -17.20
CA ASN A 968 20.42 48.32 -15.93
C ASN A 968 19.86 47.51 -14.75
N ARG A 969 20.70 46.66 -14.15
CA ARG A 969 20.39 45.80 -12.99
C ARG A 969 19.75 46.58 -11.83
N TYR A 970 20.25 47.76 -11.50
CA TYR A 970 19.69 48.56 -10.40
C TYR A 970 18.28 49.07 -10.73
N ARG A 971 18.00 49.45 -11.99
CA ARG A 971 16.65 49.83 -12.42
C ARG A 971 15.69 48.63 -12.45
N ARG A 972 16.15 47.42 -12.81
CA ARG A 972 15.37 46.18 -12.62
C ARG A 972 14.99 45.97 -11.16
N LEU A 973 15.98 45.99 -10.25
CA LEU A 973 15.74 45.81 -8.82
C LEU A 973 14.82 46.89 -8.23
N GLN A 974 14.99 48.15 -8.63
CA GLN A 974 14.12 49.26 -8.22
C GLN A 974 12.66 48.99 -8.63
N PHE A 975 12.43 48.57 -9.88
CA PHE A 975 11.10 48.22 -10.38
C PHE A 975 10.50 47.03 -9.61
N VAL A 976 11.28 45.98 -9.35
CA VAL A 976 10.80 44.78 -8.62
C VAL A 976 10.46 45.12 -7.16
N TYR A 977 11.30 45.86 -6.44
CA TYR A 977 10.98 46.26 -5.06
C TYR A 977 9.82 47.26 -4.98
N GLN A 978 9.65 48.12 -5.99
CA GLN A 978 8.47 48.97 -6.12
C GLN A 978 7.20 48.13 -6.30
N HIS A 979 7.25 47.12 -7.17
CA HIS A 979 6.12 46.22 -7.41
C HIS A 979 5.80 45.39 -6.17
N CYS A 980 6.81 44.88 -5.46
CA CYS A 980 6.64 44.20 -4.18
C CYS A 980 5.87 45.06 -3.17
N ARG A 981 6.29 46.32 -2.99
CA ARG A 981 5.64 47.28 -2.08
C ARG A 981 4.18 47.59 -2.46
N GLN A 982 3.82 47.47 -3.74
CA GLN A 982 2.50 47.83 -4.26
C GLN A 982 1.47 46.68 -4.21
N LEU A 983 1.91 45.44 -3.90
CA LEU A 983 1.01 44.31 -3.71
C LEU A 983 0.15 44.53 -2.45
N LYS A 984 -1.16 44.57 -2.63
CA LYS A 984 -2.15 44.53 -1.55
C LYS A 984 -2.72 43.12 -1.49
N THR A 985 -2.34 42.36 -0.47
CA THR A 985 -2.85 41.00 -0.20
C THR A 985 -3.10 40.85 1.29
N GLU A 986 -3.84 39.83 1.72
CA GLU A 986 -4.15 39.64 3.15
C GLU A 986 -2.89 39.47 4.04
N LYS A 987 -1.74 39.15 3.44
CA LYS A 987 -0.43 39.01 4.10
C LYS A 987 0.57 40.13 3.73
N SER A 988 0.16 41.19 3.01
CA SER A 988 1.13 42.17 2.47
C SER A 988 1.85 43.01 3.54
N ASP A 989 1.27 43.15 4.73
CA ASP A 989 1.77 44.05 5.77
C ASP A 989 3.19 43.70 6.26
N GLU A 990 3.51 42.41 6.38
CA GLU A 990 4.86 41.95 6.75
C GLU A 990 5.92 42.30 5.69
N SER A 991 5.53 42.24 4.41
CA SER A 991 6.42 42.47 3.27
C SER A 991 6.65 43.95 2.94
N TYR A 992 5.71 44.82 3.36
CA TYR A 992 5.71 46.24 3.00
C TYR A 992 6.96 46.97 3.53
N VAL A 993 7.36 46.73 4.78
CA VAL A 993 8.52 47.38 5.38
C VAL A 993 9.84 46.91 4.74
N PRO A 994 10.13 45.59 4.62
CA PRO A 994 11.32 45.09 3.90
C PRO A 994 11.42 45.61 2.46
N CYS A 995 10.34 45.57 1.68
CA CYS A 995 10.36 46.04 0.30
C CYS A 995 10.49 47.56 0.18
N THR A 996 9.92 48.34 1.11
CA THR A 996 10.13 49.80 1.15
C THR A 996 11.59 50.16 1.48
N LEU A 997 12.20 49.49 2.45
CA LEU A 997 13.61 49.71 2.81
C LEU A 997 14.57 49.28 1.69
N ALA A 998 14.32 48.15 1.03
CA ALA A 998 15.12 47.71 -0.10
C ALA A 998 14.97 48.63 -1.33
N TYR A 999 13.75 49.09 -1.63
CA TYR A 999 13.50 50.10 -2.66
C TYR A 999 14.28 51.40 -2.39
N LEU A 1000 14.28 51.88 -1.13
CA LEU A 1000 15.04 53.06 -0.72
C LEU A 1000 16.56 52.83 -0.84
N ARG A 1001 17.08 51.67 -0.42
CA ARG A 1001 18.50 51.30 -0.60
C ARG A 1001 18.92 51.35 -2.07
N ILE A 1002 18.18 50.67 -2.95
CA ILE A 1002 18.48 50.65 -4.39
C ILE A 1002 18.37 52.06 -5.00
N SER A 1003 17.38 52.85 -4.60
CA SER A 1003 17.21 54.23 -5.09
C SER A 1003 18.39 55.13 -4.70
N MET A 1004 18.93 55.00 -3.47
CA MET A 1004 20.16 55.69 -3.07
C MET A 1004 21.39 55.21 -3.83
N LEU A 1005 21.51 53.91 -4.12
CA LEU A 1005 22.61 53.37 -4.94
C LEU A 1005 22.56 53.89 -6.38
N ILE A 1006 21.37 54.00 -6.99
CA ILE A 1006 21.21 54.61 -8.32
C ILE A 1006 21.70 56.05 -8.28
N LEU A 1007 21.24 56.86 -7.32
CA LEU A 1007 21.67 58.25 -7.15
C LEU A 1007 23.20 58.37 -7.01
N LEU A 1008 23.84 57.52 -6.19
CA LEU A 1008 25.31 57.51 -6.03
C LEU A 1008 26.06 57.11 -7.33
N THR A 1009 25.52 56.19 -8.12
CA THR A 1009 26.15 55.76 -9.39
C THR A 1009 25.92 56.73 -10.56
N GLU A 1010 24.84 57.51 -10.54
CA GLU A 1010 24.60 58.57 -11.53
C GLU A 1010 25.31 59.87 -11.12
N SER A 1011 25.39 60.22 -9.82
CA SER A 1011 26.12 61.40 -9.34
C SER A 1011 27.64 61.27 -9.49
N SER A 1012 28.22 60.09 -9.27
CA SER A 1012 29.66 59.85 -9.50
C SER A 1012 30.05 60.00 -10.97
N LYS A 1013 29.18 59.60 -11.91
CA LYS A 1013 29.34 59.90 -13.34
C LYS A 1013 29.20 61.39 -13.63
N LEU A 1014 28.23 62.07 -13.02
CA LEU A 1014 28.05 63.51 -13.17
C LEU A 1014 29.30 64.28 -12.69
N ILE A 1015 29.83 63.93 -11.51
CA ILE A 1015 31.05 64.50 -10.94
C ILE A 1015 32.25 64.21 -11.85
N LEU A 1016 32.39 62.99 -12.39
CA LEU A 1016 33.46 62.67 -13.34
C LEU A 1016 33.33 63.51 -14.64
N THR A 1017 32.12 63.70 -15.17
CA THR A 1017 31.90 64.56 -16.35
C THR A 1017 32.15 66.04 -16.05
N ILE A 1018 31.85 66.52 -14.85
CA ILE A 1018 32.16 67.89 -14.42
C ILE A 1018 33.68 68.06 -14.28
N ILE A 1019 34.38 67.10 -13.68
CA ILE A 1019 35.85 67.08 -13.57
C ILE A 1019 36.50 67.05 -14.96
N LEU A 1020 36.01 66.19 -15.87
CA LEU A 1020 36.49 66.13 -17.25
C LEU A 1020 36.18 67.42 -18.04
N MET A 1021 35.02 68.04 -17.81
CA MET A 1021 34.67 69.32 -18.42
C MET A 1021 35.59 70.44 -17.91
N ILE A 1022 35.82 70.54 -16.59
CA ILE A 1022 36.76 71.48 -15.98
C ILE A 1022 38.19 71.25 -16.49
N LEU A 1023 38.65 69.99 -16.58
CA LEU A 1023 39.94 69.65 -17.19
C LEU A 1023 40.02 70.06 -18.66
N SER A 1024 38.94 69.87 -19.44
CA SER A 1024 38.92 70.28 -20.84
C SER A 1024 38.95 71.81 -21.00
N ILE A 1025 38.29 72.54 -20.09
CA ILE A 1025 38.33 74.02 -20.03
C ILE A 1025 39.72 74.50 -19.61
N PHE A 1026 40.35 73.87 -18.60
CA PHE A 1026 41.74 74.16 -18.21
C PHE A 1026 42.72 73.91 -19.36
N LEU A 1027 42.60 72.78 -20.07
CA LEU A 1027 43.41 72.46 -21.24
C LEU A 1027 43.16 73.39 -22.44
N PHE A 1028 41.97 74.00 -22.53
CA PHE A 1028 41.67 75.00 -23.55
C PHE A 1028 42.30 76.36 -23.18
N ILE A 1029 42.16 76.80 -21.93
CA ILE A 1029 42.75 78.05 -21.41
C ILE A 1029 44.28 78.03 -21.44
N PHE A 1030 44.93 76.87 -21.23
CA PHE A 1030 46.39 76.74 -21.37
C PHE A 1030 46.88 76.56 -22.81
N ARG A 1031 45.99 76.56 -23.81
CA ARG A 1031 46.31 76.40 -25.23
C ARG A 1031 46.01 77.65 -26.07
N THR A 1032 45.40 78.66 -25.45
CA THR A 1032 45.24 80.04 -25.94
C THR A 1032 46.24 80.97 -25.26
#